data_AF-J3A1T4-F1
#
_entry.id   AF-J3A1T4-F1
#
_cell.length_a   1.000
_cell.length_b   1.000
_cell.length_c   1.000
_cell.angle_alpha   90.00
_cell.angle_beta   90.00
_cell.angle_gamma   90.00
#
_symmetry.space_group_name_H-M   'P 1'
#
loop_
_entity.id
_entity.type
_entity.pdbx_description
1 polymer ?
#
loop_
_entity_poly.entity_id
_entity_poly.type
_entity_poly.pdbx_seq_one_letter_code
_entity_poly.pdbx_strand_id
1 'polypeptide(L)'
;MAGSVGGVVAGRSLLGEKADSEAEPLQTTVADDDTARKLAERHAPTLYFDARERWFPTDPRAFTTERDGSRVLDGFDVLDAYTVASEETEGPPSPAVCYHVVEYPDTSLAVVQYWFYSAFDQFTTNFHWHDWEVLHVFVDTEAEAPVLYVASAHATSVPNNEFLDPETMRPSVISELGSHSSALGVNDRRESFQRVGLDGLVADITNGPLDFADLGELPVAYGLPRDEGFTLPFVVPELDGAPVTEHERLPNVELGDLLPPEVTVRSFTDLARPPGSLPARETGRTFAPAGVELTGEAAVDADTEYELVSLDDVRDIEALTGPQLSFEFTVPKALENAVASHLTAPDLPWEQPRFSDPSLDVTDPSHRGALRDRYGIDHPSAGDRLVGMIRQAVPAEDAPDGEGIDTERPSMEAVCLLESDPVAVPTWNGVVAVEDVPEGEHRLTVNGAGLAPYTEGVTTEQSDEPTTVGVGGAVTVVANEDAVRVHAQSDEELANVRLVDDVGGRVYDGKPPDDEGFAVYVHRGGAYTAEVTDSEGDTAAYRVNPNASDTSVGLGTIRTGKASLAAFLVDILSEMRTAVRAEATGETTPGNAEANRNDSDVEERADSTVSAENVTVTSETNTTNTTKASTNTTLDDTSVSIDETVTTVVGETGDTVETATNETHSDAEDVADDATDATDTANTTNITNTTNATNTTNATDETSDVVSETTAQVGGALGSLLDALDRAIAAAEAARDAADAGDVERANESLRTLQDRLDGVERALDGGGRITGQTRGLVRRRLQVVRERTETALETPV
;
A
#
# COMPACT_ATOMS: atom_id res chain seq x y z
N MET A 1 -8.04 -19.36 -59.67
CA MET A 1 -7.01 -20.37 -60.04
C MET A 1 -5.93 -20.28 -58.98
N ALA A 2 -5.75 -21.36 -58.21
CA ALA A 2 -4.71 -21.60 -57.20
C ALA A 2 -4.70 -20.64 -55.98
N GLY A 3 -4.57 -21.06 -54.73
CA GLY A 3 -4.37 -22.40 -54.18
C GLY A 3 -4.44 -22.31 -52.66
N SER A 4 -5.15 -23.27 -52.07
CA SER A 4 -5.16 -23.57 -50.64
C SER A 4 -3.78 -24.07 -50.20
N VAL A 5 -3.20 -23.45 -49.17
CA VAL A 5 -2.18 -24.07 -48.33
C VAL A 5 -2.57 -23.78 -46.88
N GLY A 6 -3.10 -24.81 -46.21
CA GLY A 6 -3.33 -24.80 -44.78
C GLY A 6 -1.99 -24.90 -44.05
N GLY A 7 -1.73 -23.94 -43.18
CA GLY A 7 -0.73 -24.03 -42.12
C GLY A 7 -1.48 -23.90 -40.79
N VAL A 8 -1.53 -24.98 -40.03
CA VAL A 8 -1.88 -24.93 -38.61
C VAL A 8 -0.73 -24.20 -37.92
N VAL A 9 -0.96 -22.96 -37.51
CA VAL A 9 -0.12 -22.27 -36.54
C VAL A 9 -0.91 -22.31 -35.25
N ALA A 10 -0.42 -23.09 -34.29
CA ALA A 10 -0.84 -23.00 -32.90
C ALA A 10 -0.58 -21.57 -32.45
N GLY A 11 -1.66 -20.82 -32.18
CA GLY A 11 -1.55 -19.53 -31.52
C GLY A 11 -1.10 -19.79 -30.09
N ARG A 12 0.21 -19.67 -29.86
CA ARG A 12 0.75 -19.41 -28.53
C ARG A 12 0.19 -18.06 -28.08
N SER A 13 -0.50 -18.07 -26.95
CA SER A 13 -0.86 -16.86 -26.22
C SER A 13 0.39 -16.04 -25.96
N LEU A 14 0.32 -14.72 -26.18
CA LEU A 14 1.35 -13.74 -25.82
C LEU A 14 1.03 -13.10 -24.46
N LEU A 15 0.40 -13.86 -23.57
CA LEU A 15 0.57 -13.67 -22.12
C LEU A 15 1.92 -14.33 -21.81
N GLY A 16 2.82 -13.61 -21.14
CA GLY A 16 4.12 -14.13 -20.76
C GLY A 16 3.97 -15.55 -20.21
N GLU A 17 4.77 -16.49 -20.74
CA GLU A 17 5.05 -17.74 -20.04
C GLU A 17 5.35 -17.33 -18.59
N LYS A 18 4.53 -17.79 -17.63
CA LYS A 18 4.92 -17.85 -16.22
C LYS A 18 6.38 -18.29 -16.24
N ALA A 19 7.25 -17.51 -15.62
CA ALA A 19 8.57 -18.04 -15.32
C ALA A 19 8.32 -19.15 -14.28
N ASP A 20 8.02 -20.35 -14.76
CA ASP A 20 8.01 -21.59 -14.00
C ASP A 20 9.45 -21.88 -13.58
N SER A 21 9.99 -21.06 -12.68
CA SER A 21 11.13 -21.43 -11.85
C SER A 21 10.64 -21.87 -10.48
N GLU A 22 9.48 -22.53 -10.41
CA GLU A 22 9.12 -23.32 -9.24
C GLU A 22 10.20 -24.39 -9.08
N ALA A 23 10.89 -24.37 -7.94
CA ALA A 23 11.87 -25.40 -7.63
C ALA A 23 11.17 -26.77 -7.70
N GLU A 24 11.71 -27.68 -8.52
CA GLU A 24 11.15 -29.03 -8.65
C GLU A 24 11.09 -29.70 -7.27
N PRO A 25 9.91 -30.18 -6.83
CA PRO A 25 9.74 -30.78 -5.50
C PRO A 25 10.72 -31.93 -5.26
N LEU A 26 11.31 -31.95 -4.08
CA LEU A 26 12.13 -33.07 -3.65
C LEU A 26 11.25 -34.31 -3.43
N GLN A 27 11.86 -35.48 -3.67
CA GLN A 27 11.15 -36.73 -3.51
C GLN A 27 10.97 -37.07 -2.02
N THR A 28 9.73 -37.29 -1.60
CA THR A 28 9.36 -37.77 -0.27
C THR A 28 8.62 -39.12 -0.35
N THR A 29 8.45 -39.79 0.80
CA THR A 29 7.58 -40.96 0.95
C THR A 29 6.56 -40.74 2.05
N VAL A 30 5.32 -41.21 1.85
CA VAL A 30 4.27 -41.15 2.88
C VAL A 30 4.57 -42.17 3.98
N ALA A 31 4.52 -41.74 5.24
CA ALA A 31 4.69 -42.63 6.39
C ALA A 31 3.53 -43.63 6.52
N ASP A 32 3.77 -44.79 7.14
CA ASP A 32 2.69 -45.74 7.42
C ASP A 32 1.71 -45.21 8.48
N ASP A 33 0.44 -45.65 8.44
CA ASP A 33 -0.66 -45.13 9.29
C ASP A 33 -0.33 -45.08 10.79
N ASP A 34 0.39 -46.09 11.32
CA ASP A 34 0.69 -46.19 12.75
C ASP A 34 1.79 -45.18 13.13
N THR A 35 2.81 -45.03 12.29
CA THR A 35 3.85 -44.01 12.42
C THR A 35 3.27 -42.60 12.28
N ALA A 36 2.46 -42.37 11.24
CA ALA A 36 1.83 -41.09 10.97
C ALA A 36 0.94 -40.64 12.15
N ARG A 37 0.07 -41.53 12.64
CA ARG A 37 -0.78 -41.23 13.80
C ARG A 37 0.04 -40.95 15.06
N LYS A 38 1.08 -41.73 15.34
CA LYS A 38 1.93 -41.53 16.53
C LYS A 38 2.63 -40.17 16.49
N LEU A 39 3.15 -39.75 15.33
CA LEU A 39 3.78 -38.45 15.17
C LEU A 39 2.75 -37.31 15.26
N ALA A 40 1.59 -37.47 14.64
CA ALA A 40 0.48 -36.52 14.72
C ALA A 40 0.01 -36.30 16.17
N GLU A 41 -0.28 -37.37 16.91
CA GLU A 41 -0.67 -37.27 18.32
C GLU A 41 0.41 -36.61 19.18
N ARG A 42 1.69 -36.85 18.89
CA ARG A 42 2.84 -36.31 19.66
C ARG A 42 3.08 -34.82 19.42
N HIS A 43 2.79 -34.30 18.22
CA HIS A 43 3.13 -32.92 17.85
C HIS A 43 1.91 -32.03 17.64
N ALA A 44 0.69 -32.54 17.80
CA ALA A 44 -0.56 -31.78 17.62
C ALA A 44 -0.55 -30.46 18.41
N PRO A 45 -0.87 -29.33 17.75
CA PRO A 45 -0.80 -27.99 18.34
C PRO A 45 -2.00 -27.68 19.26
N THR A 46 -1.87 -26.62 20.06
CA THR A 46 -3.04 -25.93 20.64
C THR A 46 -3.36 -24.73 19.75
N LEU A 47 -4.64 -24.50 19.45
CA LEU A 47 -5.06 -23.39 18.59
C LEU A 47 -5.73 -22.30 19.44
N TYR A 48 -5.35 -21.05 19.23
CA TYR A 48 -5.92 -19.85 19.86
C TYR A 48 -6.51 -18.95 18.79
N PHE A 49 -7.73 -18.48 19.02
CA PHE A 49 -8.47 -17.62 18.07
C PHE A 49 -8.76 -16.25 18.67
N ASP A 50 -9.06 -15.27 17.82
CA ASP A 50 -9.59 -13.99 18.29
C ASP A 50 -11.03 -14.14 18.83
N ALA A 51 -11.41 -13.28 19.77
CA ALA A 51 -12.75 -13.24 20.36
C ALA A 51 -13.86 -12.99 19.33
N ARG A 52 -13.52 -12.42 18.17
CA ARG A 52 -14.43 -12.11 17.07
C ARG A 52 -14.42 -13.17 15.96
N GLU A 53 -13.61 -14.22 16.08
CA GLU A 53 -13.54 -15.28 15.07
C GLU A 53 -14.90 -16.00 14.91
N ARG A 54 -15.25 -16.27 13.66
CA ARG A 54 -16.47 -16.95 13.22
C ARG A 54 -16.18 -18.28 12.55
N TRP A 55 -15.02 -18.41 11.91
CA TRP A 55 -14.68 -19.51 11.01
C TRP A 55 -13.58 -20.36 11.64
N PHE A 56 -14.02 -21.39 12.37
CA PHE A 56 -13.12 -22.29 13.08
C PHE A 56 -12.82 -23.57 12.27
N PRO A 57 -11.63 -24.20 12.47
CA PRO A 57 -11.29 -25.47 11.85
C PRO A 57 -12.33 -26.57 12.10
N THR A 58 -12.82 -27.18 11.03
CA THR A 58 -13.89 -28.18 11.05
C THR A 58 -13.59 -29.35 10.12
N ASP A 59 -14.22 -30.51 10.36
CA ASP A 59 -14.16 -31.64 9.45
C ASP A 59 -14.91 -31.32 8.14
N PRO A 60 -14.22 -31.18 6.99
CA PRO A 60 -14.88 -30.85 5.72
C PRO A 60 -15.89 -31.91 5.28
N ARG A 61 -15.72 -33.18 5.68
CA ARG A 61 -16.58 -34.28 5.23
C ARG A 61 -18.03 -34.09 5.66
N ALA A 62 -18.26 -33.35 6.74
CA ALA A 62 -19.59 -33.03 7.26
C ALA A 62 -20.42 -32.16 6.29
N PHE A 63 -19.77 -31.45 5.36
CA PHE A 63 -20.41 -30.45 4.49
C PHE A 63 -20.32 -30.80 3.01
N THR A 64 -19.89 -32.02 2.68
CA THR A 64 -19.73 -32.42 1.27
C THR A 64 -21.06 -32.68 0.59
N THR A 65 -21.16 -32.32 -0.67
CA THR A 65 -22.30 -32.62 -1.55
C THR A 65 -21.84 -33.44 -2.75
N GLU A 66 -22.76 -34.24 -3.30
CA GLU A 66 -22.49 -35.04 -4.50
C GLU A 66 -22.93 -34.24 -5.74
N ARG A 67 -21.98 -33.92 -6.62
CA ARG A 67 -22.22 -33.16 -7.86
C ARG A 67 -21.59 -33.89 -9.04
N ASP A 68 -22.42 -34.20 -10.04
CA ASP A 68 -22.01 -34.93 -11.25
C ASP A 68 -21.29 -36.28 -10.98
N GLY A 69 -21.53 -36.88 -9.81
CA GLY A 69 -20.92 -38.15 -9.38
C GLY A 69 -19.58 -38.01 -8.65
N SER A 70 -19.17 -36.77 -8.35
CA SER A 70 -18.00 -36.42 -7.55
C SER A 70 -18.43 -35.81 -6.22
N ARG A 71 -17.69 -36.11 -5.16
CA ARG A 71 -17.84 -35.45 -3.86
C ARG A 71 -17.13 -34.11 -3.90
N VAL A 72 -17.85 -33.03 -3.62
CA VAL A 72 -17.32 -31.66 -3.67
C VAL A 72 -17.69 -30.87 -2.42
N LEU A 73 -16.97 -29.80 -2.18
CA LEU A 73 -17.37 -28.73 -1.27
C LEU A 73 -17.88 -27.56 -2.13
N ASP A 74 -19.18 -27.29 -2.08
CA ASP A 74 -19.78 -26.13 -2.74
C ASP A 74 -19.91 -24.99 -1.74
N GLY A 75 -19.31 -23.84 -2.04
CA GLY A 75 -19.17 -22.70 -1.14
C GLY A 75 -20.49 -22.23 -0.54
N PHE A 76 -21.58 -22.28 -1.32
CA PHE A 76 -22.89 -21.96 -0.80
C PHE A 76 -23.40 -23.01 0.19
N ASP A 77 -23.31 -24.28 -0.21
CA ASP A 77 -23.81 -25.39 0.60
C ASP A 77 -23.03 -25.49 1.92
N VAL A 78 -21.71 -25.26 1.87
CA VAL A 78 -20.83 -25.26 3.04
C VAL A 78 -21.10 -24.08 3.95
N LEU A 79 -21.12 -22.84 3.44
CA LEU A 79 -21.30 -21.64 4.28
C LEU A 79 -22.67 -21.66 4.98
N ASP A 80 -23.74 -22.01 4.26
CA ASP A 80 -25.09 -22.10 4.82
C ASP A 80 -25.17 -23.22 5.88
N ALA A 81 -24.66 -24.42 5.57
CA ALA A 81 -24.70 -25.55 6.50
C ALA A 81 -23.80 -25.35 7.74
N TYR A 82 -22.63 -24.72 7.58
CA TYR A 82 -21.74 -24.37 8.68
C TYR A 82 -22.44 -23.40 9.64
N THR A 83 -23.11 -22.37 9.11
CA THR A 83 -23.83 -21.39 9.91
C THR A 83 -24.93 -22.05 10.74
N VAL A 84 -25.77 -22.88 10.10
CA VAL A 84 -26.81 -23.66 10.80
C VAL A 84 -26.21 -24.56 11.89
N ALA A 85 -25.15 -25.30 11.58
CA ALA A 85 -24.52 -26.21 12.53
C ALA A 85 -23.88 -25.45 13.71
N SER A 86 -23.35 -24.25 13.46
CA SER A 86 -22.76 -23.41 14.50
C SER A 86 -23.81 -22.91 15.49
N GLU A 87 -24.98 -22.51 14.98
CA GLU A 87 -26.13 -22.14 15.83
C GLU A 87 -26.64 -23.32 16.65
N GLU A 88 -26.79 -24.50 16.03
CA GLU A 88 -27.31 -25.70 16.70
C GLU A 88 -26.39 -26.21 17.82
N THR A 89 -25.08 -26.02 17.67
CA THR A 89 -24.07 -26.45 18.65
C THR A 89 -23.72 -25.36 19.67
N GLU A 90 -24.23 -24.14 19.50
CA GLU A 90 -23.83 -22.94 20.26
C GLU A 90 -22.30 -22.72 20.24
N GLY A 91 -21.65 -23.08 19.12
CA GLY A 91 -20.20 -23.07 18.99
C GLY A 91 -19.68 -23.63 17.65
N PRO A 92 -18.37 -23.90 17.56
CA PRO A 92 -17.74 -24.45 16.37
C PRO A 92 -18.28 -25.85 16.04
N PRO A 93 -18.83 -26.08 14.83
CA PRO A 93 -19.34 -27.40 14.44
C PRO A 93 -18.19 -28.33 14.07
N SER A 94 -18.34 -29.62 14.38
CA SER A 94 -17.41 -30.72 14.02
C SER A 94 -15.91 -30.37 14.06
N PRO A 95 -15.36 -29.88 15.19
CA PRO A 95 -13.98 -29.38 15.25
C PRO A 95 -12.97 -30.46 14.87
N ALA A 96 -12.12 -30.20 13.87
CA ALA A 96 -11.13 -31.16 13.40
C ALA A 96 -9.89 -30.49 12.82
N VAL A 97 -8.77 -31.22 12.89
CA VAL A 97 -7.51 -30.89 12.24
C VAL A 97 -7.07 -32.10 11.45
N CYS A 98 -6.81 -31.91 10.16
CA CYS A 98 -6.36 -33.00 9.31
C CYS A 98 -4.84 -33.13 9.35
N TYR A 99 -4.30 -34.34 9.41
CA TYR A 99 -2.86 -34.55 9.41
C TYR A 99 -2.38 -35.39 8.23
N HIS A 100 -1.16 -35.10 7.76
CA HIS A 100 -0.43 -35.89 6.77
C HIS A 100 1.05 -35.97 7.17
N VAL A 101 1.72 -37.09 6.90
CA VAL A 101 3.13 -37.28 7.29
C VAL A 101 3.94 -37.79 6.12
N VAL A 102 5.01 -37.07 5.81
CA VAL A 102 5.98 -37.42 4.78
C VAL A 102 7.38 -37.59 5.37
N GLU A 103 8.21 -38.41 4.74
CA GLU A 103 9.57 -38.72 5.13
C GLU A 103 10.53 -38.43 3.97
N TYR A 104 11.68 -37.82 4.26
CA TYR A 104 12.75 -37.64 3.27
C TYR A 104 13.61 -38.90 3.21
N PRO A 105 13.66 -39.61 2.07
CA PRO A 105 14.42 -40.85 1.93
C PRO A 105 15.89 -40.68 2.28
N ASP A 106 16.49 -41.72 2.85
CA ASP A 106 17.91 -41.75 3.26
C ASP A 106 18.32 -40.71 4.31
N THR A 107 17.35 -40.07 4.99
CA THR A 107 17.56 -39.16 6.13
C THR A 107 16.74 -39.60 7.35
N SER A 108 16.97 -38.97 8.51
CA SER A 108 16.10 -39.13 9.69
C SER A 108 14.93 -38.14 9.72
N LEU A 109 14.78 -37.28 8.72
CA LEU A 109 13.81 -36.19 8.75
C LEU A 109 12.43 -36.64 8.24
N ALA A 110 11.42 -36.45 9.08
CA ALA A 110 10.02 -36.54 8.72
C ALA A 110 9.33 -35.18 8.94
N VAL A 111 8.22 -34.95 8.25
CA VAL A 111 7.41 -33.74 8.43
C VAL A 111 5.98 -34.14 8.72
N VAL A 112 5.45 -33.65 9.84
CA VAL A 112 4.03 -33.73 10.17
C VAL A 112 3.37 -32.44 9.72
N GLN A 113 2.42 -32.55 8.80
CA GLN A 113 1.62 -31.45 8.30
C GLN A 113 0.28 -31.47 9.02
N TYR A 114 -0.13 -30.36 9.63
CA TYR A 114 -1.46 -30.17 10.20
C TYR A 114 -2.21 -29.15 9.35
N TRP A 115 -3.24 -29.60 8.65
CA TRP A 115 -4.08 -28.82 7.76
C TRP A 115 -5.38 -28.42 8.46
N PHE A 116 -5.69 -27.13 8.45
CA PHE A 116 -6.85 -26.51 9.09
C PHE A 116 -7.86 -26.09 8.02
N TYR A 117 -9.03 -26.74 7.98
CA TYR A 117 -10.08 -26.37 7.04
C TYR A 117 -11.10 -25.45 7.71
N SER A 118 -11.27 -24.23 7.17
CA SER A 118 -12.34 -23.32 7.54
C SER A 118 -13.38 -23.20 6.42
N ALA A 119 -14.64 -22.98 6.78
CA ALA A 119 -15.74 -22.88 5.81
C ALA A 119 -15.62 -21.64 4.90
N PHE A 120 -14.97 -20.59 5.39
CA PHE A 120 -14.91 -19.28 4.76
C PHE A 120 -13.68 -18.51 5.24
N ASP A 121 -13.04 -17.73 4.36
CA ASP A 121 -12.05 -16.70 4.69
C ASP A 121 -12.70 -15.32 4.50
N GLN A 122 -12.64 -14.47 5.53
CA GLN A 122 -13.15 -13.10 5.51
C GLN A 122 -12.04 -12.08 5.78
N PHE A 123 -10.89 -12.17 5.10
CA PHE A 123 -9.83 -11.17 5.20
C PHE A 123 -10.09 -9.91 4.36
N THR A 124 -9.31 -8.85 4.60
CA THR A 124 -9.47 -7.53 3.94
C THR A 124 -9.30 -7.58 2.42
N THR A 125 -8.31 -8.32 1.93
CA THR A 125 -7.97 -8.42 0.50
C THR A 125 -7.95 -9.86 -0.02
N ASN A 126 -8.25 -10.83 0.83
CA ASN A 126 -8.25 -12.26 0.53
C ASN A 126 -9.49 -12.90 1.15
N PHE A 127 -10.67 -12.72 0.56
CA PHE A 127 -11.89 -13.33 1.08
C PHE A 127 -12.45 -14.29 0.04
N HIS A 128 -12.67 -15.53 0.46
CA HIS A 128 -13.09 -16.58 -0.45
C HIS A 128 -13.84 -17.70 0.27
N TRP A 129 -14.56 -18.47 -0.53
CA TRP A 129 -15.15 -19.72 -0.08
C TRP A 129 -14.06 -20.70 0.31
N HIS A 130 -14.24 -21.37 1.45
CA HIS A 130 -13.30 -22.35 1.98
C HIS A 130 -11.94 -21.76 2.32
N ASP A 131 -11.22 -22.39 3.23
CA ASP A 131 -9.83 -22.03 3.49
C ASP A 131 -9.05 -23.22 4.02
N TRP A 132 -7.76 -23.28 3.69
CA TRP A 132 -6.82 -24.31 4.12
C TRP A 132 -5.49 -23.69 4.55
N GLU A 133 -5.26 -23.65 5.86
CA GLU A 133 -3.99 -23.27 6.45
C GLU A 133 -3.20 -24.50 6.91
N VAL A 134 -1.88 -24.39 7.04
CA VAL A 134 -1.00 -25.50 7.39
C VAL A 134 0.10 -25.15 8.39
N LEU A 135 0.30 -26.03 9.37
CA LEU A 135 1.49 -26.06 10.22
C LEU A 135 2.36 -27.26 9.83
N HIS A 136 3.61 -27.01 9.44
CA HIS A 136 4.62 -28.04 9.26
C HIS A 136 5.48 -28.19 10.51
N VAL A 137 5.60 -29.42 10.99
CA VAL A 137 6.51 -29.80 12.07
C VAL A 137 7.56 -30.74 11.51
N PHE A 138 8.77 -30.23 11.27
CA PHE A 138 9.92 -31.02 10.89
C PHE A 138 10.47 -31.73 12.13
N VAL A 139 10.63 -33.06 12.05
CA VAL A 139 11.02 -33.92 13.16
C VAL A 139 12.21 -34.77 12.77
N ASP A 140 13.25 -34.74 13.58
CA ASP A 140 14.30 -35.74 13.51
C ASP A 140 13.83 -37.01 14.23
N THR A 141 13.54 -38.05 13.45
CA THR A 141 12.99 -39.31 13.96
C THR A 141 13.99 -40.14 14.75
N GLU A 142 15.31 -39.92 14.58
CA GLU A 142 16.34 -40.58 15.41
C GLU A 142 16.50 -39.89 16.76
N ALA A 143 16.46 -38.55 16.79
CA ALA A 143 16.49 -37.78 18.02
C ALA A 143 15.13 -37.72 18.75
N GLU A 144 14.05 -38.09 18.04
CA GLU A 144 12.65 -37.92 18.48
C GLU A 144 12.31 -36.48 18.90
N ALA A 145 12.88 -35.49 18.21
CA ALA A 145 12.75 -34.07 18.55
C ALA A 145 12.37 -33.20 17.34
N PRO A 146 11.55 -32.15 17.53
CA PRO A 146 11.29 -31.18 16.48
C PRO A 146 12.58 -30.41 16.11
N VAL A 147 12.71 -30.09 14.83
CA VAL A 147 13.85 -29.38 14.24
C VAL A 147 13.43 -27.98 13.81
N LEU A 148 12.26 -27.85 13.18
CA LEU A 148 11.75 -26.61 12.63
C LEU A 148 10.23 -26.62 12.68
N TYR A 149 9.64 -25.52 13.13
CA TYR A 149 8.24 -25.22 12.92
C TYR A 149 8.10 -24.20 11.80
N VAL A 150 7.15 -24.43 10.89
CA VAL A 150 6.77 -23.49 9.83
C VAL A 150 5.25 -23.38 9.86
N ALA A 151 4.73 -22.21 10.25
CA ALA A 151 3.31 -21.92 10.20
C ALA A 151 3.03 -21.05 8.97
N SER A 152 2.07 -21.49 8.15
CA SER A 152 1.70 -20.78 6.93
C SER A 152 1.14 -19.40 7.22
N ALA A 153 1.50 -18.47 6.34
CA ALA A 153 1.07 -17.11 6.33
C ALA A 153 0.63 -16.76 4.90
N HIS A 154 -0.68 -16.72 4.63
CA HIS A 154 -1.25 -16.37 3.31
C HIS A 154 -0.56 -17.07 2.11
N ALA A 155 0.09 -16.27 1.26
CA ALA A 155 0.68 -16.67 -0.02
C ALA A 155 2.17 -16.98 0.11
N THR A 156 2.72 -17.79 -0.79
CA THR A 156 4.16 -18.09 -0.85
C THR A 156 5.05 -16.86 -1.10
N SER A 157 4.46 -15.74 -1.52
CA SER A 157 5.14 -14.46 -1.72
C SER A 157 5.38 -13.67 -0.42
N VAL A 158 4.90 -14.18 0.73
CA VAL A 158 5.17 -13.61 2.05
C VAL A 158 5.96 -14.60 2.92
N PRO A 159 6.81 -14.10 3.83
CA PRO A 159 7.61 -14.96 4.69
C PRO A 159 6.74 -15.69 5.73
N ASN A 160 6.93 -17.00 5.90
CA ASN A 160 6.23 -17.78 6.91
C ASN A 160 6.77 -17.51 8.32
N ASN A 161 5.97 -17.85 9.35
CA ASN A 161 6.44 -17.82 10.75
C ASN A 161 7.23 -19.09 11.04
N GLU A 162 8.53 -18.93 11.31
CA GLU A 162 9.44 -20.06 11.42
C GLU A 162 10.23 -20.05 12.73
N PHE A 163 10.38 -21.23 13.35
CA PHE A 163 11.20 -21.41 14.54
C PHE A 163 12.10 -22.63 14.42
N LEU A 164 13.41 -22.39 14.33
CA LEU A 164 14.45 -23.40 14.25
C LEU A 164 14.92 -23.81 15.65
N ASP A 165 15.12 -25.11 15.85
CA ASP A 165 15.57 -25.74 17.10
C ASP A 165 14.67 -25.44 18.32
N PRO A 166 13.34 -25.69 18.24
CA PRO A 166 12.44 -25.46 19.36
C PRO A 166 12.72 -26.38 20.55
N GLU A 167 12.73 -25.80 21.76
CA GLU A 167 12.82 -26.57 23.01
C GLU A 167 11.48 -27.25 23.37
N THR A 168 10.36 -26.66 22.94
CA THR A 168 9.03 -27.23 23.11
C THR A 168 8.79 -28.37 22.12
N MET A 169 8.11 -29.42 22.55
CA MET A 169 7.71 -30.53 21.67
C MET A 169 6.52 -30.21 20.77
N ARG A 170 5.70 -29.24 21.18
CA ARG A 170 4.48 -28.80 20.49
C ARG A 170 4.46 -27.29 20.37
N PRO A 171 4.20 -26.71 19.20
CA PRO A 171 3.91 -25.29 19.10
C PRO A 171 2.43 -25.02 19.48
N SER A 172 2.14 -23.78 19.84
CA SER A 172 0.79 -23.24 19.72
C SER A 172 0.65 -22.53 18.39
N VAL A 173 -0.57 -22.51 17.85
CA VAL A 173 -0.94 -21.73 16.68
C VAL A 173 -1.89 -20.63 17.16
N ILE A 174 -1.54 -19.39 16.87
CA ILE A 174 -2.35 -18.21 17.15
C ILE A 174 -2.88 -17.76 15.80
N SER A 175 -4.15 -18.06 15.54
CA SER A 175 -4.78 -17.84 14.26
C SER A 175 -5.19 -16.38 14.11
N GLU A 176 -4.84 -15.78 12.98
CA GLU A 176 -5.28 -14.44 12.61
C GLU A 176 -6.80 -14.40 12.38
N LEU A 177 -7.44 -13.34 12.90
CA LEU A 177 -8.87 -13.10 12.69
C LEU A 177 -9.21 -13.05 11.20
N GLY A 178 -10.10 -13.92 10.75
CA GLY A 178 -10.70 -13.90 9.42
C GLY A 178 -9.88 -14.53 8.30
N SER A 179 -8.54 -14.37 8.29
CA SER A 179 -7.63 -14.99 7.30
C SER A 179 -7.06 -16.33 7.74
N HIS A 180 -7.16 -16.66 9.02
CA HIS A 180 -6.61 -17.86 9.66
C HIS A 180 -5.09 -18.04 9.61
N SER A 181 -4.37 -17.10 9.00
CA SER A 181 -2.90 -17.12 8.95
C SER A 181 -2.28 -17.29 10.32
N SER A 182 -1.25 -18.12 10.37
CA SER A 182 -0.86 -18.77 11.60
C SER A 182 0.43 -18.16 12.17
N ALA A 183 0.31 -17.57 13.35
CA ALA A 183 1.46 -17.20 14.18
C ALA A 183 1.82 -18.36 15.13
N LEU A 184 3.10 -18.42 15.55
CA LEU A 184 3.60 -19.45 16.47
C LEU A 184 3.55 -18.98 17.93
N GLY A 185 3.26 -19.89 18.84
CA GLY A 185 3.46 -19.71 20.29
C GLY A 185 4.36 -20.81 20.82
N VAL A 186 5.66 -20.53 20.92
CA VAL A 186 6.69 -21.50 21.33
C VAL A 186 7.27 -21.22 22.71
N ASN A 187 7.19 -19.97 23.18
CA ASN A 187 7.62 -19.62 24.53
C ASN A 187 6.54 -19.93 25.60
N ASP A 188 6.81 -19.57 26.86
CA ASP A 188 5.93 -19.85 27.99
C ASP A 188 4.56 -19.13 27.92
N ARG A 189 4.42 -18.07 27.12
CA ARG A 189 3.14 -17.36 26.88
C ARG A 189 2.48 -17.88 25.59
N ARG A 190 2.02 -19.13 25.66
CA ARG A 190 1.46 -19.91 24.53
C ARG A 190 0.33 -19.24 23.74
N GLU A 191 -0.47 -18.41 24.39
CA GLU A 191 -1.61 -17.71 23.78
C GLU A 191 -1.23 -16.40 23.09
N SER A 192 0.03 -15.97 23.21
CA SER A 192 0.54 -14.72 22.67
C SER A 192 1.75 -14.91 21.77
N PHE A 193 1.97 -13.95 20.89
CA PHE A 193 3.14 -13.92 20.01
C PHE A 193 4.05 -12.76 20.37
N GLN A 194 5.36 -13.00 20.33
CA GLN A 194 6.35 -11.93 20.33
C GLN A 194 7.45 -12.18 19.30
N ARG A 195 7.66 -11.20 18.42
CA ARG A 195 8.65 -11.29 17.34
C ARG A 195 10.08 -11.25 17.83
N VAL A 196 10.30 -10.55 18.92
CA VAL A 196 11.61 -10.34 19.54
C VAL A 196 11.54 -10.77 21.00
N GLY A 197 12.68 -11.20 21.54
CA GLY A 197 12.76 -11.66 22.93
C GLY A 197 12.51 -10.51 23.91
N LEU A 198 11.30 -10.44 24.47
CA LEU A 198 10.89 -9.47 25.49
C LEU A 198 10.57 -10.17 26.81
N ASP A 199 10.57 -9.42 27.91
CA ASP A 199 10.19 -9.90 29.25
C ASP A 199 10.97 -11.13 29.76
N GLY A 200 12.15 -11.42 29.21
CA GLY A 200 12.95 -12.61 29.53
C GLY A 200 12.47 -13.89 28.86
N LEU A 201 11.53 -13.80 27.92
CA LEU A 201 11.07 -14.88 27.05
C LEU A 201 11.84 -14.86 25.72
N VAL A 202 11.98 -16.03 25.10
CA VAL A 202 12.51 -16.14 23.73
C VAL A 202 11.46 -15.64 22.75
N ALA A 203 11.91 -15.12 21.60
CA ALA A 203 11.00 -14.80 20.49
C ALA A 203 10.21 -16.04 20.07
N ASP A 204 9.05 -15.85 19.45
CA ASP A 204 8.24 -16.95 18.91
C ASP A 204 8.63 -17.37 17.50
N ILE A 205 9.58 -16.64 16.90
CA ILE A 205 10.20 -16.95 15.61
C ILE A 205 11.72 -16.79 15.69
N THR A 206 12.42 -17.44 14.75
CA THR A 206 13.87 -17.31 14.56
C THR A 206 14.24 -16.81 13.17
N ASN A 207 13.27 -16.36 12.37
CA ASN A 207 13.52 -15.73 11.06
C ASN A 207 14.59 -14.61 11.19
N GLY A 208 15.41 -14.48 10.16
CA GLY A 208 16.48 -13.48 10.09
C GLY A 208 15.94 -12.04 10.11
N PRO A 209 16.63 -11.10 10.78
CA PRO A 209 16.20 -9.71 10.85
C PRO A 209 16.58 -8.88 9.61
N LEU A 210 15.79 -7.83 9.36
CA LEU A 210 16.15 -6.69 8.51
C LEU A 210 16.55 -5.50 9.38
N ASP A 211 17.59 -4.78 8.99
CA ASP A 211 18.01 -3.55 9.66
C ASP A 211 17.32 -2.33 9.04
N PHE A 212 16.44 -1.67 9.79
CA PHE A 212 15.79 -0.44 9.39
C PHE A 212 16.28 0.73 10.24
N ALA A 213 16.58 1.87 9.61
CA ALA A 213 17.14 3.04 10.28
C ALA A 213 16.32 3.53 11.49
N ASP A 214 14.98 3.39 11.45
CA ASP A 214 14.07 3.90 12.48
C ASP A 214 13.59 2.84 13.49
N LEU A 215 13.65 1.55 13.16
CA LEU A 215 13.14 0.45 14.01
C LEU A 215 14.23 -0.51 14.50
N GLY A 216 15.45 -0.43 13.97
CA GLY A 216 16.50 -1.41 14.21
C GLY A 216 16.21 -2.75 13.53
N GLU A 217 16.83 -3.81 14.05
CA GLU A 217 16.71 -5.18 13.54
C GLU A 217 15.31 -5.77 13.81
N LEU A 218 14.54 -6.04 12.75
CA LEU A 218 13.22 -6.66 12.80
C LEU A 218 13.18 -7.98 12.01
N PRO A 219 12.89 -9.13 12.67
CA PRO A 219 12.68 -10.42 12.02
C PRO A 219 11.62 -10.41 10.91
N VAL A 220 11.97 -11.01 9.75
CA VAL A 220 11.11 -11.12 8.57
C VAL A 220 10.20 -12.33 8.70
N ALA A 221 9.00 -12.10 9.20
CA ALA A 221 7.93 -13.10 9.17
C ALA A 221 6.59 -12.39 9.06
N TYR A 222 5.71 -12.91 8.23
CA TYR A 222 4.40 -12.34 8.04
C TYR A 222 3.48 -12.73 9.19
N GLY A 223 2.58 -11.81 9.53
CA GLY A 223 1.46 -12.07 10.40
C GLY A 223 1.09 -10.79 11.11
N LEU A 224 -0.19 -10.66 11.40
CA LEU A 224 -0.71 -9.69 12.36
C LEU A 224 -1.09 -10.47 13.62
N PRO A 225 -0.13 -11.11 14.31
CA PRO A 225 -0.46 -11.85 15.50
C PRO A 225 -1.22 -10.92 16.44
N ARG A 226 -2.24 -11.46 17.10
CA ARG A 226 -3.15 -10.73 17.99
C ARG A 226 -2.49 -9.64 18.86
N ASP A 227 -1.26 -9.86 19.31
CA ASP A 227 -0.53 -9.01 20.24
C ASP A 227 0.43 -7.98 19.58
N GLU A 228 0.59 -8.00 18.26
CA GLU A 228 1.49 -7.09 17.51
C GLU A 228 0.86 -6.63 16.19
N GLY A 229 1.44 -5.58 15.59
CA GLY A 229 1.00 -5.04 14.30
C GLY A 229 -0.09 -3.96 14.41
N PHE A 230 -0.35 -3.30 13.29
CA PHE A 230 -1.41 -2.32 13.16
C PHE A 230 -2.74 -3.00 12.88
N THR A 231 -3.84 -2.26 13.02
CA THR A 231 -5.17 -2.80 12.74
C THR A 231 -5.43 -2.85 11.23
N LEU A 232 -6.30 -3.77 10.82
CA LEU A 232 -6.84 -3.83 9.46
C LEU A 232 -8.36 -3.91 9.54
N PRO A 233 -9.10 -3.06 8.81
CA PRO A 233 -10.52 -3.27 8.64
C PRO A 233 -10.77 -4.44 7.68
N PHE A 234 -11.75 -5.28 8.01
CA PHE A 234 -12.24 -6.35 7.15
C PHE A 234 -13.32 -5.84 6.20
N VAL A 235 -13.65 -6.62 5.19
CA VAL A 235 -14.72 -6.28 4.24
C VAL A 235 -15.88 -7.25 4.37
N VAL A 236 -17.07 -6.80 3.96
CA VAL A 236 -18.22 -7.67 3.75
C VAL A 236 -18.21 -8.08 2.28
N PRO A 237 -18.06 -9.38 1.95
CA PRO A 237 -18.04 -9.82 0.56
C PRO A 237 -19.38 -9.58 -0.12
N GLU A 238 -19.32 -9.25 -1.41
CA GLU A 238 -20.46 -9.18 -2.31
C GLU A 238 -20.46 -10.32 -3.33
N LEU A 239 -21.65 -10.62 -3.82
CA LEU A 239 -21.88 -11.45 -4.98
C LEU A 239 -23.00 -10.84 -5.83
N ASP A 240 -22.76 -10.72 -7.14
CA ASP A 240 -23.71 -10.13 -8.09
C ASP A 240 -24.18 -8.70 -7.75
N GLY A 241 -23.32 -7.92 -7.08
CA GLY A 241 -23.57 -6.51 -6.72
C GLY A 241 -24.48 -6.31 -5.51
N ALA A 242 -24.57 -7.32 -4.64
CA ALA A 242 -25.21 -7.23 -3.33
C ALA A 242 -24.38 -8.01 -2.29
N PRO A 243 -24.51 -7.69 -0.98
CA PRO A 243 -23.85 -8.45 0.08
C PRO A 243 -24.13 -9.95 -0.05
N VAL A 244 -23.12 -10.78 0.18
CA VAL A 244 -23.21 -12.25 -0.01
C VAL A 244 -24.38 -12.85 0.79
N THR A 245 -24.70 -12.29 1.96
CA THR A 245 -25.82 -12.68 2.83
C THR A 245 -27.21 -12.46 2.21
N GLU A 246 -27.33 -11.66 1.15
CA GLU A 246 -28.61 -11.42 0.45
C GLU A 246 -28.88 -12.45 -0.66
N HIS A 247 -27.93 -13.33 -0.96
CA HIS A 247 -28.05 -14.30 -2.04
C HIS A 247 -29.04 -15.42 -1.70
N GLU A 248 -29.90 -15.80 -2.65
CA GLU A 248 -31.02 -16.75 -2.41
C GLU A 248 -30.57 -18.17 -2.00
N ARG A 249 -29.31 -18.53 -2.28
CA ARG A 249 -28.70 -19.81 -1.87
C ARG A 249 -28.14 -19.82 -0.45
N LEU A 250 -28.13 -18.69 0.26
CA LEU A 250 -27.67 -18.56 1.65
C LEU A 250 -28.82 -18.14 2.58
N PRO A 251 -29.93 -18.87 2.64
CA PRO A 251 -31.11 -18.46 3.40
C PRO A 251 -30.89 -18.39 4.92
N ASN A 252 -29.83 -19.01 5.45
CA ASN A 252 -29.53 -19.06 6.88
C ASN A 252 -28.33 -18.18 7.28
N VAL A 253 -27.72 -17.45 6.34
CA VAL A 253 -26.57 -16.59 6.62
C VAL A 253 -27.04 -15.14 6.73
N GLU A 254 -26.98 -14.60 7.94
CA GLU A 254 -27.27 -13.19 8.22
C GLU A 254 -25.96 -12.40 8.40
N LEU A 255 -26.05 -11.07 8.34
CA LEU A 255 -24.88 -10.19 8.57
C LEU A 255 -24.25 -10.41 9.95
N GLY A 256 -25.01 -10.87 10.94
CA GLY A 256 -24.50 -11.16 12.29
C GLY A 256 -23.59 -12.38 12.38
N ASP A 257 -23.63 -13.25 11.37
CA ASP A 257 -22.83 -14.48 11.28
C ASP A 257 -21.43 -14.22 10.71
N LEU A 258 -21.26 -13.08 10.02
CA LEU A 258 -19.96 -12.59 9.55
C LEU A 258 -19.18 -11.89 10.68
N LEU A 259 -17.97 -11.42 10.35
CA LEU A 259 -17.18 -10.55 11.24
C LEU A 259 -17.99 -9.29 11.65
N PRO A 260 -17.83 -8.82 12.91
CA PRO A 260 -18.72 -7.81 13.48
C PRO A 260 -18.51 -6.40 12.88
N PRO A 261 -19.57 -5.55 12.86
CA PRO A 261 -19.52 -4.22 12.23
C PRO A 261 -18.42 -3.28 12.72
N GLU A 262 -17.95 -3.45 13.96
CA GLU A 262 -16.87 -2.65 14.54
C GLU A 262 -15.48 -2.88 13.92
N VAL A 263 -15.30 -3.99 13.19
CA VAL A 263 -14.05 -4.30 12.48
C VAL A 263 -14.22 -4.33 10.96
N THR A 264 -15.46 -4.22 10.44
CA THR A 264 -15.73 -4.25 9.00
C THR A 264 -15.98 -2.86 8.43
N VAL A 265 -15.53 -2.62 7.19
CA VAL A 265 -15.84 -1.42 6.41
C VAL A 265 -16.71 -1.79 5.21
N ARG A 266 -17.66 -0.91 4.89
CA ARG A 266 -18.71 -1.13 3.87
C ARG A 266 -18.75 -0.07 2.78
N SER A 267 -17.97 1.00 2.89
CA SER A 267 -17.93 2.06 1.87
C SER A 267 -16.57 2.75 1.75
N PHE A 268 -16.24 3.25 0.56
CA PHE A 268 -15.06 4.10 0.37
C PHE A 268 -15.13 5.42 1.16
N THR A 269 -16.33 5.93 1.45
CA THR A 269 -16.47 7.16 2.24
C THR A 269 -15.96 6.97 3.68
N ASP A 270 -16.15 5.76 4.24
CA ASP A 270 -15.58 5.38 5.54
C ASP A 270 -14.05 5.27 5.50
N LEU A 271 -13.45 5.25 4.29
CA LEU A 271 -12.02 5.22 4.00
C LEU A 271 -11.50 6.58 3.44
N ALA A 272 -12.16 7.69 3.78
CA ALA A 272 -11.59 9.02 3.53
C ALA A 272 -10.39 9.32 4.47
N ARG A 273 -10.35 8.68 5.64
CA ARG A 273 -9.24 8.71 6.61
C ARG A 273 -8.95 7.29 7.09
N PRO A 274 -7.72 7.01 7.57
CA PRO A 274 -7.46 5.77 8.28
C PRO A 274 -8.43 5.61 9.48
N PRO A 275 -9.09 4.47 9.66
CA PRO A 275 -10.08 4.30 10.73
C PRO A 275 -9.52 4.45 12.17
N GLY A 276 -9.70 5.60 12.82
CA GLY A 276 -9.03 5.87 14.11
C GLY A 276 -9.47 5.05 15.35
N SER A 277 -10.44 4.14 15.23
CA SER A 277 -11.09 3.49 16.39
C SER A 277 -11.36 1.98 16.22
N LEU A 278 -10.62 1.28 15.37
CA LEU A 278 -10.75 -0.17 15.31
C LEU A 278 -10.32 -0.78 16.65
N PRO A 279 -11.10 -1.72 17.21
CA PRO A 279 -10.72 -2.36 18.46
C PRO A 279 -9.48 -3.23 18.25
N ALA A 280 -8.68 -3.36 19.30
CA ALA A 280 -7.59 -4.32 19.32
C ALA A 280 -8.14 -5.76 19.27
N ARG A 281 -7.30 -6.67 18.77
CA ARG A 281 -7.56 -8.10 18.75
C ARG A 281 -7.49 -8.65 20.18
N GLU A 282 -8.39 -9.57 20.53
CA GLU A 282 -8.59 -10.07 21.90
C GLU A 282 -8.63 -11.60 21.91
N THR A 283 -8.12 -12.25 22.97
CA THR A 283 -8.12 -13.73 23.03
C THR A 283 -9.55 -14.25 23.13
N GLY A 284 -9.92 -15.12 22.20
CA GLY A 284 -11.18 -15.81 22.12
C GLY A 284 -11.07 -17.27 22.54
N ARG A 285 -11.64 -18.16 21.71
CA ARG A 285 -11.72 -19.60 22.00
C ARG A 285 -10.35 -20.27 21.90
N THR A 286 -10.16 -21.30 22.71
CA THR A 286 -8.98 -22.19 22.66
C THR A 286 -9.37 -23.62 22.33
N PHE A 287 -8.63 -24.23 21.40
CA PHE A 287 -8.86 -25.60 20.93
C PHE A 287 -7.67 -26.51 21.27
N ALA A 288 -7.95 -27.71 21.76
CA ALA A 288 -6.94 -28.74 22.05
C ALA A 288 -7.26 -30.09 21.38
N PRO A 289 -6.26 -30.91 21.07
CA PRO A 289 -6.48 -32.22 20.45
C PRO A 289 -7.22 -33.18 21.39
N ALA A 290 -8.33 -33.74 20.91
CA ALA A 290 -9.14 -34.72 21.62
C ALA A 290 -8.35 -36.00 21.88
N GLY A 291 -8.48 -36.56 23.08
CA GLY A 291 -7.88 -37.85 23.44
C GLY A 291 -6.35 -37.86 23.58
N VAL A 292 -5.68 -36.71 23.42
CA VAL A 292 -4.23 -36.55 23.64
C VAL A 292 -4.00 -35.96 25.03
N GLU A 293 -3.26 -36.67 25.90
CA GLU A 293 -2.95 -36.17 27.24
C GLU A 293 -1.89 -35.06 27.17
N LEU A 294 -2.34 -33.82 27.34
CA LEU A 294 -1.46 -32.65 27.45
C LEU A 294 -0.94 -32.52 28.89
N THR A 295 0.38 -32.49 29.07
CA THR A 295 1.03 -32.42 30.38
C THR A 295 2.11 -31.35 30.41
N GLY A 296 2.48 -30.89 31.61
CA GLY A 296 3.52 -29.88 31.79
C GLY A 296 3.12 -28.54 31.18
N GLU A 297 4.05 -27.92 30.45
CA GLU A 297 3.87 -26.61 29.78
C GLU A 297 2.85 -26.64 28.63
N ALA A 298 2.45 -27.82 28.15
CA ALA A 298 1.40 -27.97 27.13
C ALA A 298 0.00 -28.11 27.74
N ALA A 299 -0.14 -28.23 29.06
CA ALA A 299 -1.45 -28.37 29.70
C ALA A 299 -2.23 -27.04 29.61
N VAL A 300 -3.40 -27.09 28.96
CA VAL A 300 -4.28 -25.94 28.72
C VAL A 300 -5.72 -26.33 29.07
N ASP A 301 -6.49 -25.37 29.60
CA ASP A 301 -7.93 -25.51 29.80
C ASP A 301 -8.63 -25.05 28.52
N ALA A 302 -8.79 -25.96 27.56
CA ALA A 302 -9.36 -25.63 26.25
C ALA A 302 -10.88 -25.55 26.31
N ASP A 303 -11.46 -24.58 25.60
CA ASP A 303 -12.92 -24.44 25.45
C ASP A 303 -13.52 -25.55 24.58
N THR A 304 -12.74 -26.03 23.61
CA THR A 304 -13.16 -27.01 22.60
C THR A 304 -12.07 -28.08 22.41
N GLU A 305 -12.48 -29.33 22.25
CA GLU A 305 -11.60 -30.39 21.76
C GLU A 305 -11.82 -30.60 20.25
N TYR A 306 -10.74 -30.85 19.49
CA TYR A 306 -10.81 -31.17 18.06
C TYR A 306 -10.30 -32.58 17.76
N GLU A 307 -10.88 -33.22 16.76
CA GLU A 307 -10.44 -34.54 16.30
C GLU A 307 -9.24 -34.46 15.35
N LEU A 308 -8.26 -35.37 15.51
CA LEU A 308 -7.19 -35.56 14.53
C LEU A 308 -7.68 -36.53 13.44
N VAL A 309 -7.80 -36.03 12.21
CA VAL A 309 -8.31 -36.79 11.06
C VAL A 309 -7.17 -37.05 10.08
N SER A 310 -6.99 -38.28 9.61
CA SER A 310 -6.00 -38.53 8.53
C SER A 310 -6.47 -37.84 7.25
N LEU A 311 -5.59 -37.08 6.59
CA LEU A 311 -5.95 -36.43 5.34
C LEU A 311 -6.37 -37.45 4.26
N ASP A 312 -5.85 -38.68 4.30
CA ASP A 312 -6.26 -39.75 3.39
C ASP A 312 -7.76 -40.12 3.50
N ASP A 313 -8.40 -39.86 4.64
CA ASP A 313 -9.84 -40.05 4.82
C ASP A 313 -10.69 -38.89 4.26
N VAL A 314 -10.04 -37.80 3.83
CA VAL A 314 -10.65 -36.57 3.30
C VAL A 314 -10.41 -36.41 1.79
N ARG A 315 -9.37 -37.06 1.27
CA ARG A 315 -8.91 -36.98 -0.13
C ARG A 315 -9.89 -37.47 -1.20
N ASP A 316 -11.06 -37.98 -0.80
CA ASP A 316 -12.13 -38.32 -1.75
C ASP A 316 -12.98 -37.10 -2.17
N ILE A 317 -12.72 -35.92 -1.58
CA ILE A 317 -13.21 -34.64 -2.07
C ILE A 317 -12.44 -34.29 -3.35
N GLU A 318 -13.13 -34.04 -4.47
CA GLU A 318 -12.50 -33.83 -5.77
C GLU A 318 -12.38 -32.36 -6.16
N ALA A 319 -13.13 -31.45 -5.51
CA ALA A 319 -13.06 -30.01 -5.79
C ALA A 319 -13.60 -29.14 -4.65
N LEU A 320 -13.01 -27.95 -4.52
CA LEU A 320 -13.58 -26.78 -3.85
C LEU A 320 -14.25 -25.91 -4.92
N THR A 321 -15.47 -25.45 -4.69
CA THR A 321 -16.23 -24.71 -5.71
C THR A 321 -16.94 -23.50 -5.13
N GLY A 322 -17.03 -22.42 -5.90
CA GLY A 322 -17.75 -21.21 -5.53
C GLY A 322 -17.50 -20.12 -6.57
N PRO A 323 -18.47 -19.22 -6.83
CA PRO A 323 -18.23 -18.09 -7.72
C PRO A 323 -17.20 -17.13 -7.11
N GLN A 324 -16.47 -16.39 -7.93
CA GLN A 324 -15.61 -15.31 -7.45
C GLN A 324 -16.45 -14.29 -6.65
N LEU A 325 -16.00 -13.95 -5.45
CA LEU A 325 -16.59 -12.89 -4.63
C LEU A 325 -16.05 -11.51 -5.05
N SER A 326 -16.73 -10.45 -4.63
CA SER A 326 -16.36 -9.07 -4.96
C SER A 326 -16.37 -8.16 -3.73
N PHE A 327 -15.70 -7.02 -3.82
CA PHE A 327 -15.74 -5.97 -2.80
C PHE A 327 -17.08 -5.22 -2.83
N GLU A 328 -17.58 -4.78 -1.65
CA GLU A 328 -18.82 -3.98 -1.53
C GLU A 328 -18.73 -2.60 -2.19
N PHE A 329 -17.52 -2.11 -2.42
CA PHE A 329 -17.28 -0.87 -3.11
C PHE A 329 -16.70 -1.11 -4.51
N THR A 330 -16.99 -0.19 -5.43
CA THR A 330 -16.64 -0.36 -6.86
C THR A 330 -15.13 -0.41 -7.07
N VAL A 331 -14.61 -1.60 -7.38
CA VAL A 331 -13.25 -1.81 -7.89
C VAL A 331 -13.36 -2.03 -9.42
N PRO A 332 -12.54 -1.37 -10.26
CA PRO A 332 -12.53 -1.64 -11.69
C PRO A 332 -12.34 -3.13 -11.98
N LYS A 333 -13.21 -3.72 -12.81
CA LYS A 333 -13.24 -5.18 -13.01
C LYS A 333 -11.92 -5.76 -13.51
N ALA A 334 -11.16 -5.00 -14.30
CA ALA A 334 -9.84 -5.43 -14.76
C ALA A 334 -8.84 -5.59 -13.59
N LEU A 335 -8.88 -4.69 -12.61
CA LEU A 335 -8.03 -4.73 -11.42
C LEU A 335 -8.47 -5.86 -10.49
N GLU A 336 -9.79 -5.99 -10.25
CA GLU A 336 -10.33 -7.08 -9.42
C GLU A 336 -10.04 -8.46 -10.04
N ASN A 337 -10.09 -8.58 -11.37
CA ASN A 337 -9.73 -9.81 -12.06
C ASN A 337 -8.23 -10.13 -11.97
N ALA A 338 -7.37 -9.11 -11.89
CA ALA A 338 -5.92 -9.32 -11.75
C ALA A 338 -5.55 -9.94 -10.40
N VAL A 339 -6.37 -9.72 -9.36
CA VAL A 339 -6.21 -10.31 -8.01
C VAL A 339 -7.24 -11.41 -7.72
N ALA A 340 -7.90 -11.95 -8.75
CA ALA A 340 -9.03 -12.87 -8.57
C ALA A 340 -8.69 -14.15 -7.80
N SER A 341 -7.42 -14.59 -7.82
CA SER A 341 -6.96 -15.74 -7.04
C SER A 341 -7.23 -15.58 -5.54
N HIS A 342 -7.26 -14.35 -5.03
CA HIS A 342 -7.58 -14.03 -3.64
C HIS A 342 -9.09 -13.99 -3.33
N LEU A 343 -9.94 -14.11 -4.36
CA LEU A 343 -11.40 -13.96 -4.28
C LEU A 343 -12.14 -15.23 -4.72
N THR A 344 -11.40 -16.27 -5.08
CA THR A 344 -11.90 -17.57 -5.54
C THR A 344 -11.52 -18.66 -4.56
N ALA A 345 -12.24 -19.76 -4.57
CA ALA A 345 -11.90 -20.93 -3.76
C ALA A 345 -10.45 -21.37 -4.04
N PRO A 346 -9.68 -21.73 -2.99
CA PRO A 346 -8.30 -22.17 -3.14
C PRO A 346 -8.21 -23.57 -3.77
N ASP A 347 -6.99 -23.98 -4.14
CA ASP A 347 -6.71 -25.34 -4.58
C ASP A 347 -6.74 -26.33 -3.39
N LEU A 348 -7.00 -27.62 -3.67
CA LEU A 348 -6.97 -28.65 -2.63
C LEU A 348 -5.53 -28.88 -2.13
N PRO A 349 -5.32 -29.18 -0.83
CA PRO A 349 -3.98 -29.40 -0.28
C PRO A 349 -3.12 -30.37 -1.11
N TRP A 350 -3.68 -31.53 -1.48
CA TRP A 350 -2.94 -32.59 -2.20
C TRP A 350 -2.68 -32.31 -3.69
N GLU A 351 -3.12 -31.17 -4.21
CA GLU A 351 -2.77 -30.71 -5.56
C GLU A 351 -1.57 -29.75 -5.54
N GLN A 352 -1.17 -29.29 -4.36
CA GLN A 352 -0.13 -28.28 -4.19
C GLN A 352 1.26 -28.94 -4.02
N PRO A 353 2.34 -28.37 -4.61
CA PRO A 353 3.70 -28.88 -4.46
C PRO A 353 4.14 -29.04 -3.00
N ARG A 354 3.82 -28.06 -2.14
CA ARG A 354 4.13 -28.04 -0.70
C ARG A 354 3.55 -29.21 0.09
N PHE A 355 2.48 -29.83 -0.39
CA PHE A 355 1.91 -31.02 0.23
C PHE A 355 2.82 -32.24 0.08
N SER A 356 3.45 -32.38 -1.10
CA SER A 356 4.39 -33.47 -1.35
C SER A 356 5.78 -33.16 -0.80
N ASP A 357 6.20 -31.90 -0.86
CA ASP A 357 7.48 -31.43 -0.35
C ASP A 357 7.31 -30.19 0.54
N PRO A 358 7.17 -30.39 1.87
CA PRO A 358 6.99 -29.30 2.82
C PRO A 358 8.17 -28.34 2.92
N SER A 359 9.36 -28.72 2.44
CA SER A 359 10.52 -27.83 2.49
C SER A 359 10.40 -26.61 1.56
N LEU A 360 9.44 -26.63 0.62
CA LEU A 360 9.09 -25.48 -0.20
C LEU A 360 8.45 -24.33 0.60
N ASP A 361 7.85 -24.62 1.76
CA ASP A 361 7.27 -23.60 2.64
C ASP A 361 8.30 -22.98 3.60
N VAL A 362 9.56 -23.44 3.60
CA VAL A 362 10.62 -22.81 4.38
C VAL A 362 11.08 -21.58 3.61
N THR A 363 10.77 -20.40 4.10
CA THR A 363 11.05 -19.09 3.47
C THR A 363 12.36 -18.48 3.96
N ASP A 364 12.77 -18.73 5.21
CA ASP A 364 13.98 -18.11 5.76
C ASP A 364 15.27 -18.76 5.19
N PRO A 365 16.19 -17.98 4.59
CA PRO A 365 17.42 -18.52 4.02
C PRO A 365 18.33 -19.24 5.02
N SER A 366 18.35 -18.80 6.28
CA SER A 366 19.16 -19.43 7.32
C SER A 366 18.59 -20.79 7.74
N HIS A 367 17.27 -20.92 7.77
CA HIS A 367 16.59 -22.18 8.06
C HIS A 367 16.74 -23.18 6.91
N ARG A 368 16.60 -22.73 5.65
CA ARG A 368 16.95 -23.54 4.46
C ARG A 368 18.40 -24.06 4.54
N GLY A 369 19.33 -23.16 4.91
CA GLY A 369 20.73 -23.53 5.14
C GLY A 369 20.91 -24.60 6.21
N ALA A 370 20.16 -24.52 7.32
CA ALA A 370 20.20 -25.52 8.38
C ALA A 370 19.68 -26.89 7.92
N LEU A 371 18.60 -26.94 7.15
CA LEU A 371 18.08 -28.20 6.57
C LEU A 371 19.07 -28.82 5.59
N ARG A 372 19.69 -28.01 4.73
CA ARG A 372 20.75 -28.46 3.81
C ARG A 372 21.92 -29.07 4.56
N ASP A 373 22.44 -28.37 5.56
CA ASP A 373 23.65 -28.78 6.27
C ASP A 373 23.44 -30.06 7.10
N ARG A 374 22.24 -30.24 7.66
CA ARG A 374 21.91 -31.37 8.56
C ARG A 374 21.39 -32.60 7.83
N TYR A 375 20.54 -32.39 6.81
CA TYR A 375 19.78 -33.46 6.15
C TYR A 375 20.00 -33.54 4.64
N GLY A 376 20.73 -32.58 4.04
CA GLY A 376 20.96 -32.55 2.59
C GLY A 376 19.74 -32.09 1.79
N ILE A 377 18.76 -31.43 2.44
CA ILE A 377 17.55 -30.89 1.82
C ILE A 377 17.83 -29.45 1.41
N ASP A 378 17.85 -29.17 0.11
CA ASP A 378 18.29 -27.89 -0.43
C ASP A 378 17.28 -27.36 -1.45
N HIS A 379 16.67 -26.22 -1.13
CA HIS A 379 15.91 -25.40 -2.06
C HIS A 379 16.52 -24.00 -2.06
N PRO A 380 17.19 -23.58 -3.15
CA PRO A 380 17.68 -22.21 -3.27
C PRO A 380 16.50 -21.24 -3.42
N SER A 381 16.67 -19.99 -2.97
CA SER A 381 15.71 -18.91 -3.23
C SER A 381 15.51 -18.73 -4.73
N ALA A 382 14.28 -18.42 -5.14
CA ALA A 382 13.92 -18.23 -6.53
C ALA A 382 14.15 -16.78 -7.00
N GLY A 383 14.23 -15.83 -6.07
CA GLY A 383 14.42 -14.41 -6.38
C GLY A 383 15.07 -13.58 -5.27
N ASP A 384 15.06 -12.26 -5.47
CA ASP A 384 15.46 -11.24 -4.50
C ASP A 384 14.31 -10.95 -3.52
N ARG A 385 14.59 -10.20 -2.45
CA ARG A 385 13.59 -9.76 -1.47
C ARG A 385 13.44 -8.24 -1.53
N LEU A 386 12.20 -7.77 -1.72
CA LEU A 386 11.88 -6.34 -1.59
C LEU A 386 11.57 -6.02 -0.13
N VAL A 387 12.10 -4.91 0.40
CA VAL A 387 11.89 -4.50 1.80
C VAL A 387 11.67 -2.99 1.95
N GLY A 388 10.77 -2.59 2.84
CA GLY A 388 10.52 -1.17 3.15
C GLY A 388 9.60 -1.00 4.34
N MET A 389 9.27 0.24 4.66
CA MET A 389 8.45 0.56 5.82
C MET A 389 7.54 1.76 5.57
N ILE A 390 6.28 1.58 5.89
CA ILE A 390 5.26 2.60 5.71
C ILE A 390 5.39 3.67 6.79
N ARG A 391 5.39 4.92 6.33
CA ARG A 391 5.38 6.13 7.15
C ARG A 391 4.25 7.03 6.70
N GLN A 392 3.39 7.45 7.61
CA GLN A 392 2.30 8.36 7.28
C GLN A 392 2.77 9.81 7.41
N ALA A 393 2.60 10.60 6.35
CA ALA A 393 2.87 12.03 6.36
C ALA A 393 1.81 12.79 7.17
N VAL A 394 2.26 13.68 8.05
CA VAL A 394 1.43 14.55 8.88
C VAL A 394 1.99 15.98 8.91
N PRO A 395 1.18 17.02 9.20
CA PRO A 395 1.71 18.38 9.35
C PRO A 395 2.81 18.44 10.43
N ALA A 396 3.92 19.11 10.13
CA ALA A 396 4.98 19.32 11.13
C ALA A 396 4.57 20.41 12.13
N GLU A 397 4.54 20.09 13.42
CA GLU A 397 4.20 21.06 14.50
C GLU A 397 5.17 22.25 14.55
N ASP A 398 6.44 22.02 14.18
CA ASP A 398 7.50 23.03 14.19
C ASP A 398 7.62 23.81 12.86
N ALA A 399 6.75 23.54 11.88
CA ALA A 399 6.66 24.29 10.63
C ALA A 399 5.56 25.37 10.71
N PRO A 400 5.67 26.47 9.96
CA PRO A 400 4.48 27.31 9.72
C PRO A 400 3.39 26.50 8.99
N ASP A 401 2.13 26.89 9.17
CA ASP A 401 0.98 26.18 8.57
C ASP A 401 1.11 26.06 7.04
N GLY A 402 1.10 24.83 6.52
CA GLY A 402 1.23 24.57 5.08
C GLY A 402 2.67 24.63 4.55
N GLU A 403 3.67 24.71 5.43
CA GLU A 403 5.07 24.88 5.04
C GLU A 403 5.96 23.71 5.46
N GLY A 404 5.38 22.56 5.84
CA GLY A 404 6.17 21.39 6.19
C GLY A 404 5.39 20.21 6.75
N ILE A 405 5.96 19.03 6.57
CA ILE A 405 5.46 17.78 7.12
C ILE A 405 6.49 17.10 8.01
N ASP A 406 6.00 16.17 8.83
CA ASP A 406 6.78 15.12 9.47
C ASP A 406 6.18 13.76 9.07
N THR A 407 6.80 12.67 9.50
CA THR A 407 6.25 11.33 9.31
C THR A 407 6.11 10.57 10.61
N GLU A 408 5.02 9.84 10.75
CA GLU A 408 4.76 8.97 11.89
C GLU A 408 4.45 7.53 11.46
N ARG A 409 4.34 6.62 12.44
CA ARG A 409 3.88 5.26 12.15
C ARG A 409 2.38 5.33 11.83
N PRO A 410 1.90 4.63 10.78
CA PRO A 410 0.47 4.58 10.50
C PRO A 410 -0.26 3.82 11.63
N SER A 411 -1.57 4.05 11.74
CA SER A 411 -2.44 3.30 12.65
C SER A 411 -3.02 2.04 12.01
N MET A 412 -2.85 1.88 10.70
CA MET A 412 -3.39 0.80 9.87
C MET A 412 -2.27 0.10 9.13
N GLU A 413 -2.43 -1.19 8.89
CA GLU A 413 -1.63 -1.84 7.86
C GLU A 413 -2.10 -1.41 6.46
N ALA A 414 -1.22 -1.62 5.50
CA ALA A 414 -1.49 -1.46 4.09
C ALA A 414 -1.34 -2.81 3.37
N VAL A 415 -1.51 -2.75 2.06
CA VAL A 415 -1.33 -3.86 1.13
C VAL A 415 -0.43 -3.39 0.01
N CYS A 416 0.49 -4.26 -0.36
CA CYS A 416 1.48 -4.08 -1.39
C CYS A 416 1.09 -4.94 -2.60
N LEU A 417 1.26 -4.40 -3.80
CA LEU A 417 1.07 -5.14 -5.05
C LEU A 417 2.32 -4.94 -5.89
N LEU A 418 2.93 -6.06 -6.29
CA LEU A 418 4.00 -6.07 -7.28
C LEU A 418 3.41 -6.44 -8.64
N GLU A 419 3.27 -5.50 -9.57
CA GLU A 419 2.45 -5.75 -10.77
C GLU A 419 3.05 -6.74 -11.78
N SER A 420 4.36 -6.97 -11.70
CA SER A 420 5.05 -7.98 -12.51
C SER A 420 4.60 -9.41 -12.17
N ASP A 421 4.18 -9.62 -10.93
CA ASP A 421 3.66 -10.88 -10.40
C ASP A 421 2.55 -10.52 -9.39
N PRO A 422 1.32 -10.28 -9.87
CA PRO A 422 0.28 -9.56 -9.14
C PRO A 422 -0.26 -10.38 -7.97
N VAL A 423 0.49 -10.41 -6.89
CA VAL A 423 0.11 -10.95 -5.58
C VAL A 423 -0.03 -9.78 -4.62
N ALA A 424 -1.19 -9.69 -3.98
CA ALA A 424 -1.45 -8.69 -2.95
C ALA A 424 -0.83 -9.18 -1.63
N VAL A 425 0.17 -8.46 -1.14
CA VAL A 425 0.91 -8.77 0.09
C VAL A 425 0.56 -7.74 1.17
N PRO A 426 -0.19 -8.10 2.22
CA PRO A 426 -0.40 -7.23 3.37
C PRO A 426 0.93 -6.87 4.08
N THR A 427 1.00 -5.66 4.64
CA THR A 427 2.10 -5.28 5.54
C THR A 427 1.91 -5.86 6.94
N TRP A 428 2.99 -5.91 7.70
CA TRP A 428 2.97 -6.26 9.12
C TRP A 428 3.75 -5.24 9.93
N ASN A 429 3.13 -4.64 10.93
CA ASN A 429 3.66 -3.49 11.67
C ASN A 429 4.19 -2.39 10.73
N GLY A 430 3.53 -2.20 9.58
CA GLY A 430 3.93 -1.28 8.51
C GLY A 430 5.14 -1.71 7.68
N VAL A 431 5.70 -2.90 7.90
CA VAL A 431 6.79 -3.43 7.08
C VAL A 431 6.23 -3.96 5.76
N VAL A 432 6.83 -3.50 4.67
CA VAL A 432 6.68 -4.06 3.34
C VAL A 432 7.77 -5.12 3.19
N ALA A 433 7.41 -6.38 2.96
CA ALA A 433 8.34 -7.28 2.30
C ALA A 433 7.66 -8.28 1.37
N VAL A 434 8.29 -8.50 0.23
CA VAL A 434 7.86 -9.43 -0.82
C VAL A 434 9.04 -10.36 -1.10
N GLU A 435 8.80 -11.66 -0.99
CA GLU A 435 9.82 -12.69 -1.20
C GLU A 435 9.86 -13.15 -2.66
N ASP A 436 11.00 -13.73 -3.04
CA ASP A 436 11.24 -14.39 -4.33
C ASP A 436 10.89 -13.52 -5.57
N VAL A 437 11.19 -12.22 -5.48
CA VAL A 437 10.98 -11.28 -6.58
C VAL A 437 11.97 -11.56 -7.72
N PRO A 438 11.49 -11.82 -8.96
CA PRO A 438 12.37 -12.08 -10.09
C PRO A 438 13.36 -10.93 -10.33
N GLU A 439 14.47 -11.19 -11.03
CA GLU A 439 15.37 -10.14 -11.49
C GLU A 439 14.69 -9.31 -12.61
N GLY A 440 14.74 -7.99 -12.51
CA GLY A 440 14.24 -7.10 -13.56
C GLY A 440 13.63 -5.80 -13.06
N GLU A 441 12.80 -5.20 -13.92
CA GLU A 441 12.04 -3.99 -13.62
C GLU A 441 10.63 -4.37 -13.14
N HIS A 442 10.22 -3.77 -12.04
CA HIS A 442 8.96 -4.02 -11.36
C HIS A 442 8.26 -2.70 -11.02
N ARG A 443 6.96 -2.78 -10.73
CA ARG A 443 6.17 -1.67 -10.19
C ARG A 443 5.57 -2.10 -8.87
N LEU A 444 6.00 -1.44 -7.79
CA LEU A 444 5.42 -1.62 -6.47
C LEU A 444 4.32 -0.57 -6.28
N THR A 445 3.13 -1.01 -5.89
CA THR A 445 2.06 -0.14 -5.39
C THR A 445 1.74 -0.49 -3.95
N VAL A 446 1.69 0.51 -3.07
CA VAL A 446 1.29 0.36 -1.67
C VAL A 446 0.02 1.17 -1.44
N ASN A 447 -1.01 0.55 -0.87
CA ASN A 447 -2.27 1.21 -0.58
C ASN A 447 -2.91 0.64 0.69
N GLY A 448 -3.70 1.43 1.41
CA GLY A 448 -4.32 0.98 2.65
C GLY A 448 -5.63 1.70 2.94
N ALA A 449 -6.32 1.19 3.96
CA ALA A 449 -7.59 1.76 4.40
C ALA A 449 -7.41 3.23 4.80
N GLY A 450 -8.02 4.15 4.04
CA GLY A 450 -7.90 5.58 4.33
C GLY A 450 -6.67 6.27 3.75
N LEU A 451 -5.83 5.56 3.00
CA LEU A 451 -4.57 6.07 2.46
C LEU A 451 -4.67 6.28 0.94
N ALA A 452 -3.95 7.28 0.46
CA ALA A 452 -3.71 7.46 -0.96
C ALA A 452 -2.61 6.50 -1.43
N PRO A 453 -2.72 5.95 -2.65
CA PRO A 453 -1.78 4.96 -3.13
C PRO A 453 -0.39 5.58 -3.36
N TYR A 454 0.63 4.83 -2.95
CA TYR A 454 2.03 5.07 -3.29
C TYR A 454 2.41 4.13 -4.43
N THR A 455 3.19 4.62 -5.40
CA THR A 455 3.72 3.80 -6.48
C THR A 455 5.16 4.17 -6.77
N GLU A 456 6.02 3.16 -6.96
CA GLU A 456 7.42 3.33 -7.32
C GLU A 456 7.84 2.26 -8.34
N GLY A 457 8.69 2.65 -9.31
CA GLY A 457 9.42 1.71 -10.15
C GLY A 457 10.62 1.15 -9.41
N VAL A 458 10.75 -0.18 -9.36
CA VAL A 458 11.77 -0.90 -8.59
C VAL A 458 12.55 -1.81 -9.51
N THR A 459 13.88 -1.75 -9.45
CA THR A 459 14.76 -2.68 -10.18
C THR A 459 15.38 -3.63 -9.17
N THR A 460 15.24 -4.93 -9.40
CA THR A 460 15.84 -5.99 -8.59
C THR A 460 17.01 -6.61 -9.33
N GLU A 461 18.09 -6.88 -8.61
CA GLU A 461 19.24 -7.65 -9.08
C GLU A 461 19.40 -8.84 -8.14
N GLN A 462 19.70 -10.05 -8.66
CA GLN A 462 19.96 -11.19 -7.77
C GLN A 462 21.17 -10.91 -6.88
N SER A 463 20.89 -10.71 -5.60
CA SER A 463 21.80 -10.16 -4.60
C SER A 463 21.58 -10.89 -3.28
N ASP A 464 22.63 -10.97 -2.45
CA ASP A 464 22.51 -11.49 -1.08
C ASP A 464 21.87 -10.43 -0.13
N GLU A 465 21.86 -9.16 -0.54
CA GLU A 465 21.22 -8.04 0.17
C GLU A 465 19.85 -7.71 -0.45
N PRO A 466 18.81 -7.50 0.37
CA PRO A 466 17.47 -7.21 -0.12
C PRO A 466 17.39 -5.82 -0.80
N THR A 467 16.59 -5.72 -1.85
CA THR A 467 16.28 -4.44 -2.50
C THR A 467 15.36 -3.60 -1.63
N THR A 468 15.80 -2.38 -1.31
CA THR A 468 15.05 -1.45 -0.44
C THR A 468 14.14 -0.53 -1.26
N VAL A 469 12.89 -0.36 -0.83
CA VAL A 469 11.90 0.55 -1.45
C VAL A 469 11.63 1.80 -0.60
N GLY A 470 11.22 2.89 -1.24
CA GLY A 470 11.04 4.17 -0.58
C GLY A 470 12.35 4.87 -0.20
N VAL A 471 12.23 6.09 0.31
CA VAL A 471 13.39 6.94 0.63
C VAL A 471 14.12 6.41 1.85
N GLY A 472 15.27 5.76 1.64
CA GLY A 472 16.04 5.16 2.73
C GLY A 472 15.28 4.05 3.46
N GLY A 473 14.37 3.36 2.76
CA GLY A 473 13.48 2.34 3.34
C GLY A 473 12.14 2.88 3.81
N ALA A 474 11.90 4.20 3.76
CA ALA A 474 10.63 4.80 4.15
C ALA A 474 9.71 5.02 2.94
N VAL A 475 8.62 4.26 2.89
CA VAL A 475 7.49 4.43 1.96
C VAL A 475 6.53 5.44 2.56
N THR A 476 6.57 6.68 2.07
CA THR A 476 5.74 7.76 2.62
C THR A 476 4.34 7.73 1.99
N VAL A 477 3.31 7.50 2.80
CA VAL A 477 1.90 7.49 2.42
C VAL A 477 1.16 8.67 3.04
N VAL A 478 -0.01 9.00 2.49
CA VAL A 478 -0.81 10.16 2.91
C VAL A 478 -2.25 9.72 3.14
N ALA A 479 -2.94 10.26 4.15
CA ALA A 479 -4.38 10.05 4.29
C ALA A 479 -5.14 10.60 3.06
N ASN A 480 -6.11 9.85 2.54
CA ASN A 480 -6.84 10.20 1.31
C ASN A 480 -7.39 11.62 1.32
N GLU A 481 -7.97 12.03 2.44
CA GLU A 481 -8.53 13.37 2.56
C GLU A 481 -7.52 14.51 2.49
N ASP A 482 -6.23 14.25 2.77
CA ASP A 482 -5.14 15.23 2.83
C ASP A 482 -4.17 15.08 1.65
N ALA A 483 -4.39 14.04 0.84
CA ALA A 483 -3.57 13.73 -0.31
C ALA A 483 -3.84 14.70 -1.46
N VAL A 484 -2.76 15.21 -2.04
CA VAL A 484 -2.78 16.03 -3.25
C VAL A 484 -1.92 15.36 -4.30
N ARG A 485 -2.50 15.07 -5.46
CA ARG A 485 -1.80 14.41 -6.56
C ARG A 485 -0.88 15.42 -7.27
N VAL A 486 0.43 15.27 -7.11
CA VAL A 486 1.43 16.02 -7.89
C VAL A 486 1.69 15.25 -9.17
N HIS A 487 1.53 15.89 -10.32
CA HIS A 487 1.71 15.20 -11.60
C HIS A 487 2.32 16.08 -12.68
N ALA A 488 3.00 15.43 -13.63
CA ALA A 488 3.59 16.08 -14.79
C ALA A 488 3.55 15.16 -16.01
N GLN A 489 3.60 15.75 -17.20
CA GLN A 489 3.83 15.04 -18.45
C GLN A 489 5.26 15.25 -18.91
N SER A 490 5.84 14.27 -19.59
CA SER A 490 7.16 14.37 -20.19
C SER A 490 7.11 13.89 -21.64
N ASP A 491 7.80 14.60 -22.53
CA ASP A 491 8.02 14.16 -23.91
C ASP A 491 9.19 13.16 -24.01
N GLU A 492 9.99 13.05 -22.94
CA GLU A 492 11.18 12.21 -22.83
C GLU A 492 11.08 11.29 -21.61
N GLU A 493 11.72 10.12 -21.68
CA GLU A 493 11.79 9.19 -20.56
C GLU A 493 12.49 9.84 -19.35
N LEU A 494 11.84 9.71 -18.18
CA LEU A 494 12.35 10.25 -16.92
C LEU A 494 13.19 9.19 -16.21
N ALA A 495 14.44 9.50 -15.91
CA ALA A 495 15.32 8.60 -15.15
C ALA A 495 15.00 8.61 -13.65
N ASN A 496 14.57 9.74 -13.09
CA ASN A 496 14.29 9.86 -11.66
C ASN A 496 13.36 11.05 -11.36
N VAL A 497 12.47 10.86 -10.39
CA VAL A 497 11.66 11.92 -9.78
C VAL A 497 11.91 11.92 -8.27
N ARG A 498 12.16 13.10 -7.72
CA ARG A 498 12.32 13.30 -6.29
C ARG A 498 11.40 14.40 -5.79
N LEU A 499 10.68 14.13 -4.71
CA LEU A 499 9.91 15.13 -3.97
C LEU A 499 10.53 15.35 -2.58
N VAL A 500 10.84 16.61 -2.29
CA VAL A 500 11.48 17.04 -1.04
C VAL A 500 10.63 18.08 -0.36
N ASP A 501 10.06 17.77 0.80
CA ASP A 501 9.44 18.75 1.68
C ASP A 501 10.52 19.62 2.34
N ASP A 502 10.25 20.92 2.48
CA ASP A 502 11.20 21.90 3.02
C ASP A 502 11.55 21.67 4.51
N VAL A 503 10.78 20.84 5.22
CA VAL A 503 10.99 20.50 6.64
C VAL A 503 11.24 19.01 6.83
N GLY A 504 10.34 18.16 6.32
CA GLY A 504 10.38 16.71 6.43
C GLY A 504 11.44 16.05 5.54
N GLY A 505 12.02 16.79 4.59
CA GLY A 505 13.04 16.26 3.69
C GLY A 505 12.44 15.40 2.56
N ARG A 506 13.18 14.40 2.10
CA ARG A 506 12.78 13.58 0.96
C ARG A 506 11.62 12.66 1.34
N VAL A 507 10.54 12.70 0.56
CA VAL A 507 9.34 11.87 0.75
C VAL A 507 9.14 10.86 -0.39
N TYR A 508 9.75 11.14 -1.54
CA TYR A 508 9.77 10.26 -2.71
C TYR A 508 11.10 10.47 -3.44
N ASP A 509 11.74 9.39 -3.89
CA ASP A 509 12.96 9.43 -4.70
C ASP A 509 13.08 8.11 -5.45
N GLY A 510 12.58 8.07 -6.69
CA GLY A 510 12.49 6.83 -7.44
C GLY A 510 12.29 7.06 -8.94
N LYS A 511 12.48 6.00 -9.71
CA LYS A 511 12.11 5.99 -11.12
C LYS A 511 10.58 6.01 -11.20
N PRO A 512 9.97 6.95 -11.95
CA PRO A 512 8.53 6.92 -12.14
C PRO A 512 8.14 5.65 -12.91
N PRO A 513 6.97 5.06 -12.63
CA PRO A 513 6.52 3.84 -13.27
C PRO A 513 6.17 4.01 -14.76
N ASP A 514 5.85 5.24 -15.18
CA ASP A 514 5.37 5.56 -16.52
C ASP A 514 6.42 6.38 -17.29
N ASP A 515 6.69 6.01 -18.55
CA ASP A 515 7.66 6.72 -19.39
C ASP A 515 7.18 8.12 -19.81
N GLU A 516 5.86 8.37 -19.78
CA GLU A 516 5.23 9.61 -20.25
C GLU A 516 5.03 10.67 -19.13
N GLY A 517 5.49 10.40 -17.91
CA GLY A 517 5.36 11.35 -16.80
C GLY A 517 5.37 10.70 -15.43
N PHE A 518 4.78 11.39 -14.45
CA PHE A 518 4.65 10.85 -13.10
C PHE A 518 3.41 11.38 -12.39
N ALA A 519 2.96 10.62 -11.39
CA ALA A 519 1.96 11.03 -10.42
C ALA A 519 2.36 10.51 -9.03
N VAL A 520 2.53 11.41 -8.06
CA VAL A 520 2.86 11.07 -6.67
C VAL A 520 1.95 11.86 -5.74
N TYR A 521 1.41 11.21 -4.72
CA TYR A 521 0.61 11.88 -3.70
C TYR A 521 1.50 12.47 -2.62
N VAL A 522 1.21 13.72 -2.25
CA VAL A 522 1.86 14.42 -1.14
C VAL A 522 0.82 14.97 -0.18
N HIS A 523 1.22 15.24 1.06
CA HIS A 523 0.34 15.81 2.06
C HIS A 523 0.13 17.31 1.83
N ARG A 524 -1.12 17.79 1.85
CA ARG A 524 -1.47 19.20 1.57
C ARG A 524 -0.79 20.24 2.46
N GLY A 525 -0.40 19.84 3.68
CA GLY A 525 0.28 20.69 4.66
C GLY A 525 1.77 20.90 4.40
N GLY A 526 2.34 20.28 3.36
CA GLY A 526 3.76 20.41 3.02
C GLY A 526 4.06 21.45 1.95
N ALA A 527 5.34 21.76 1.82
CA ALA A 527 5.87 22.67 0.81
C ALA A 527 7.07 21.99 0.13
N TYR A 528 6.89 21.60 -1.12
CA TYR A 528 7.77 20.63 -1.77
C TYR A 528 8.56 21.24 -2.92
N THR A 529 9.74 20.66 -3.15
CA THR A 529 10.48 20.78 -4.40
C THR A 529 10.36 19.45 -5.15
N ALA A 530 9.85 19.50 -6.38
CA ALA A 530 9.90 18.39 -7.33
C ALA A 530 11.16 18.54 -8.18
N GLU A 531 12.08 17.58 -8.07
CA GLU A 531 13.28 17.47 -8.89
C GLU A 531 13.07 16.33 -9.88
N VAL A 532 13.38 16.59 -11.14
CA VAL A 532 13.22 15.62 -12.22
C VAL A 532 14.54 15.50 -12.95
N THR A 533 14.96 14.27 -13.24
CA THR A 533 16.12 13.96 -14.07
C THR A 533 15.65 13.18 -15.30
N ASP A 534 16.00 13.64 -16.49
CA ASP A 534 15.71 12.90 -17.74
C ASP A 534 16.73 11.78 -17.99
N SER A 535 16.47 10.99 -19.03
CA SER A 535 17.36 9.91 -19.49
C SER A 535 18.75 10.37 -19.96
N GLU A 536 18.94 11.66 -20.29
CA GLU A 536 20.25 12.24 -20.65
C GLU A 536 21.05 12.71 -19.42
N GLY A 537 20.40 12.73 -18.24
CA GLY A 537 20.97 13.16 -16.97
C GLY A 537 20.82 14.66 -16.70
N ASP A 538 20.09 15.38 -17.54
CA ASP A 538 19.76 16.78 -17.32
C ASP A 538 18.64 16.90 -16.28
N THR A 539 18.66 18.00 -15.51
CA THR A 539 17.81 18.17 -14.32
C THR A 539 16.88 19.37 -14.42
N ALA A 540 15.70 19.24 -13.83
CA ALA A 540 14.70 20.29 -13.62
C ALA A 540 14.35 20.39 -12.14
N ALA A 541 13.83 21.54 -11.72
CA ALA A 541 13.25 21.72 -10.39
C ALA A 541 11.98 22.56 -10.47
N TYR A 542 10.99 22.22 -9.66
CA TYR A 542 9.70 22.92 -9.59
C TYR A 542 9.25 23.07 -8.14
N ARG A 543 8.63 24.20 -7.81
CA ARG A 543 7.97 24.39 -6.51
C ARG A 543 6.55 23.80 -6.55
N VAL A 544 6.19 23.10 -5.49
CA VAL A 544 4.87 22.48 -5.30
C VAL A 544 4.39 22.85 -3.90
N ASN A 545 3.45 23.78 -3.81
CA ASN A 545 2.83 24.19 -2.54
C ASN A 545 1.32 24.01 -2.66
N PRO A 546 0.78 22.85 -2.26
CA PRO A 546 -0.65 22.60 -2.31
C PRO A 546 -1.45 23.60 -1.47
N ASN A 547 -2.60 24.03 -1.98
CA ASN A 547 -3.58 24.78 -1.20
C ASN A 547 -4.55 23.82 -0.50
N ALA A 548 -5.26 24.30 0.52
CA ALA A 548 -6.23 23.51 1.28
C ALA A 548 -7.33 22.87 0.42
N SER A 549 -7.71 23.49 -0.70
CA SER A 549 -8.74 23.00 -1.61
C SER A 549 -8.19 22.16 -2.78
N ASP A 550 -6.88 22.04 -2.91
CA ASP A 550 -6.29 21.35 -4.06
C ASP A 550 -6.45 19.84 -3.88
N THR A 551 -6.89 19.18 -4.95
CA THR A 551 -6.89 17.72 -5.08
C THR A 551 -5.72 17.26 -5.96
N SER A 552 -5.17 18.16 -6.77
CA SER A 552 -4.03 17.90 -7.66
C SER A 552 -3.25 19.18 -7.98
N VAL A 553 -1.95 19.05 -8.16
CA VAL A 553 -1.04 20.11 -8.65
C VAL A 553 -0.33 19.60 -9.90
N GLY A 554 -0.61 20.22 -11.05
CA GLY A 554 0.02 19.89 -12.32
C GLY A 554 1.25 20.77 -12.60
N LEU A 555 2.39 20.16 -12.89
CA LEU A 555 3.63 20.86 -13.26
C LEU A 555 3.72 21.23 -14.75
N GLY A 556 2.74 20.79 -15.55
CA GLY A 556 2.77 20.92 -17.01
C GLY A 556 3.76 19.93 -17.65
N THR A 557 4.30 20.31 -18.81
CA THR A 557 5.33 19.53 -19.52
C THR A 557 6.70 19.79 -18.89
N ILE A 558 7.38 18.73 -18.47
CA ILE A 558 8.73 18.80 -17.91
C ILE A 558 9.70 19.35 -18.96
N ARG A 559 10.58 20.24 -18.50
CA ARG A 559 11.70 20.79 -19.26
C ARG A 559 12.91 20.80 -18.35
N THR A 560 13.87 19.94 -18.63
CA THR A 560 15.16 19.91 -17.96
C THR A 560 16.06 21.02 -18.49
N GLY A 561 17.10 21.34 -17.73
CA GLY A 561 18.07 22.37 -18.11
C GLY A 561 17.99 23.65 -17.28
N LYS A 562 18.90 24.58 -17.61
CA LYS A 562 19.15 25.79 -16.81
C LYS A 562 17.97 26.74 -16.69
N ALA A 563 17.13 26.83 -17.72
CA ALA A 563 15.95 27.69 -17.69
C ALA A 563 14.97 27.27 -16.58
N SER A 564 14.74 25.98 -16.43
CA SER A 564 13.91 25.39 -15.38
C SER A 564 14.47 25.66 -13.99
N LEU A 565 15.77 25.41 -13.79
CA LEU A 565 16.43 25.70 -12.52
C LEU A 565 16.41 27.20 -12.18
N ALA A 566 16.59 28.08 -13.16
CA ALA A 566 16.49 29.52 -12.94
C ALA A 566 15.06 29.99 -12.61
N ALA A 567 14.04 29.39 -13.22
CA ALA A 567 12.64 29.63 -12.87
C ALA A 567 12.34 29.18 -11.43
N PHE A 568 12.79 27.98 -11.04
CA PHE A 568 12.71 27.50 -9.66
C PHE A 568 13.32 28.48 -8.66
N LEU A 569 14.51 29.04 -8.96
CA LEU A 569 15.17 30.01 -8.09
C LEU A 569 14.32 31.27 -7.89
N VAL A 570 13.64 31.74 -8.94
CA VAL A 570 12.69 32.87 -8.85
C VAL A 570 11.53 32.53 -7.91
N ASP A 571 10.95 31.35 -8.06
CA ASP A 571 9.77 30.93 -7.30
C ASP A 571 10.08 30.80 -5.80
N ILE A 572 11.12 30.04 -5.44
CA ILE A 572 11.49 29.84 -4.02
C ILE A 572 11.94 31.14 -3.34
N LEU A 573 12.62 32.06 -4.07
CA LEU A 573 12.97 33.38 -3.53
C LEU A 573 11.74 34.26 -3.30
N SER A 574 10.75 34.15 -4.20
CA SER A 574 9.47 34.86 -4.09
C SER A 574 8.62 34.34 -2.94
N GLU A 575 8.62 33.02 -2.72
CA GLU A 575 7.99 32.40 -1.54
C GLU A 575 8.63 32.88 -0.24
N MET A 576 9.97 32.86 -0.15
CA MET A 576 10.68 33.37 1.03
C MET A 576 10.32 34.83 1.32
N ARG A 577 10.23 35.68 0.29
CA ARG A 577 9.79 37.07 0.43
C ARG A 577 8.36 37.17 0.95
N THR A 578 7.48 36.30 0.46
CA THR A 578 6.06 36.26 0.85
C THR A 578 5.91 35.85 2.31
N ALA A 579 6.58 34.79 2.74
CA ALA A 579 6.59 34.34 4.14
C ALA A 579 7.10 35.44 5.09
N VAL A 580 8.20 36.10 4.75
CA VAL A 580 8.76 37.23 5.53
C VAL A 580 7.78 38.40 5.58
N ARG A 581 7.03 38.68 4.51
CA ARG A 581 6.04 39.77 4.47
C ARG A 581 4.78 39.45 5.28
N ALA A 582 4.23 38.25 5.18
CA ALA A 582 3.05 37.81 5.92
C ALA A 582 3.27 37.98 7.43
N GLU A 583 4.45 37.58 7.90
CA GLU A 583 4.84 37.79 9.29
C GLU A 583 5.04 39.27 9.66
N ALA A 584 5.56 40.08 8.74
CA ALA A 584 5.72 41.53 8.93
C ALA A 584 4.39 42.25 9.15
N THR A 585 3.35 41.84 8.43
CA THR A 585 2.03 42.48 8.43
C THR A 585 1.08 41.86 9.47
N GLY A 586 1.42 40.68 10.00
CA GLY A 586 0.51 39.89 10.83
C GLY A 586 -0.70 39.38 10.04
N GLU A 587 -0.63 39.42 8.71
CA GLU A 587 -1.61 38.80 7.83
C GLU A 587 -1.21 37.34 7.69
N THR A 588 -2.08 36.44 8.16
CA THR A 588 -2.03 35.05 7.71
C THR A 588 -2.21 35.06 6.20
N THR A 589 -1.32 34.38 5.46
CA THR A 589 -1.44 34.19 4.01
C THR A 589 -2.90 33.83 3.65
N PRO A 590 -3.53 34.46 2.64
CA PRO A 590 -4.88 34.09 2.23
C PRO A 590 -4.85 32.67 1.66
N GLY A 591 -5.11 31.69 2.52
CA GLY A 591 -5.05 30.28 2.16
C GLY A 591 -4.98 29.30 3.32
N ASN A 592 -5.31 29.66 4.58
CA ASN A 592 -5.32 28.63 5.64
C ASN A 592 -6.11 28.97 6.92
N ALA A 593 -7.27 29.61 6.82
CA ALA A 593 -8.10 29.86 8.00
C ALA A 593 -9.51 29.33 7.78
N GLU A 594 -9.77 28.08 8.17
CA GLU A 594 -10.98 27.62 8.89
C GLU A 594 -10.90 26.10 9.16
N ALA A 595 -10.03 25.65 10.08
CA ALA A 595 -10.15 24.30 10.68
C ALA A 595 -9.33 24.15 11.97
N ASN A 596 -9.45 25.07 12.93
CA ASN A 596 -9.06 24.72 14.30
C ASN A 596 -9.89 25.49 15.33
N ARG A 597 -11.12 25.02 15.57
CA ARG A 597 -11.83 25.34 16.82
C ARG A 597 -11.48 24.25 17.83
N ASN A 598 -10.44 24.50 18.62
CA ASN A 598 -10.24 23.82 19.89
C ASN A 598 -11.44 24.13 20.79
N ASP A 599 -12.25 23.12 21.08
CA ASP A 599 -13.24 23.13 22.15
C ASP A 599 -12.52 22.88 23.48
N SER A 600 -11.98 23.95 24.06
CA SER A 600 -11.49 23.94 25.43
C SER A 600 -11.74 25.29 26.07
N ASP A 601 -12.92 25.45 26.69
CA ASP A 601 -13.13 26.36 27.82
C ASP A 601 -14.55 26.20 28.43
N VAL A 602 -14.70 25.23 29.34
CA VAL A 602 -15.65 25.34 30.47
C VAL A 602 -15.01 24.78 31.74
N GLU A 603 -14.19 25.58 32.42
CA GLU A 603 -14.17 25.56 33.89
C GLU A 603 -15.32 26.48 34.37
N GLU A 604 -16.11 26.17 35.41
CA GLU A 604 -15.66 26.26 36.79
C GLU A 604 -16.76 25.84 37.82
N ARG A 605 -16.35 25.00 38.79
CA ARG A 605 -16.78 24.87 40.21
C ARG A 605 -18.20 24.37 40.58
N ALA A 606 -18.24 23.17 41.18
CA ALA A 606 -18.76 22.98 42.54
C ALA A 606 -18.22 21.71 43.24
N ASP A 607 -17.50 21.97 44.33
CA ASP A 607 -17.15 21.17 45.50
C ASP A 607 -18.14 20.04 45.92
N SER A 608 -17.64 18.81 46.14
CA SER A 608 -17.68 18.13 47.45
C SER A 608 -17.26 16.64 47.39
N THR A 609 -16.38 16.30 48.33
CA THR A 609 -16.01 14.95 48.79
C THR A 609 -17.21 14.12 49.24
N VAL A 610 -17.23 12.79 48.99
CA VAL A 610 -17.50 11.70 49.97
C VAL A 610 -17.18 10.33 49.35
N SER A 611 -16.66 9.46 50.22
CA SER A 611 -16.23 8.09 50.01
C SER A 611 -17.38 7.07 50.09
N ALA A 612 -17.22 5.98 49.33
CA ALA A 612 -17.57 4.59 49.65
C ALA A 612 -19.03 4.05 49.57
N GLU A 613 -19.06 2.78 49.13
CA GLU A 613 -20.01 1.68 49.40
C GLU A 613 -21.12 1.32 48.37
N ASN A 614 -20.90 0.14 47.76
CA ASN A 614 -21.82 -0.99 47.58
C ASN A 614 -23.33 -0.72 47.46
N VAL A 615 -23.92 -1.08 46.30
CA VAL A 615 -25.16 -1.89 46.24
C VAL A 615 -25.17 -2.72 44.95
N THR A 616 -25.17 -4.05 45.11
CA THR A 616 -25.62 -5.05 44.14
C THR A 616 -27.14 -5.18 44.20
N VAL A 617 -27.82 -5.54 43.10
CA VAL A 617 -28.95 -6.51 42.99
C VAL A 617 -29.98 -6.18 41.87
N THR A 618 -29.93 -7.04 40.83
CA THR A 618 -30.98 -7.72 40.03
C THR A 618 -31.98 -7.00 39.11
N SER A 619 -31.94 -7.43 37.84
CA SER A 619 -32.97 -8.15 37.06
C SER A 619 -34.42 -7.64 37.00
N GLU A 620 -34.92 -7.35 35.79
CA GLU A 620 -35.98 -8.10 35.08
C GLU A 620 -36.52 -7.34 33.84
N THR A 621 -36.41 -8.02 32.69
CA THR A 621 -37.34 -8.12 31.54
C THR A 621 -38.49 -7.12 31.35
N ASN A 622 -38.60 -6.56 30.13
CA ASN A 622 -39.82 -6.67 29.34
C ASN A 622 -39.66 -6.33 27.85
N THR A 623 -40.51 -6.99 27.07
CA THR A 623 -40.44 -7.29 25.63
C THR A 623 -41.29 -6.34 24.77
N THR A 624 -41.01 -6.35 23.44
CA THR A 624 -41.92 -6.11 22.29
C THR A 624 -42.48 -4.70 22.02
N ASN A 625 -42.14 -4.08 20.87
CA ASN A 625 -42.94 -4.22 19.63
C ASN A 625 -42.42 -3.37 18.44
N THR A 626 -42.53 -4.01 17.28
CA THR A 626 -42.43 -3.60 15.88
C THR A 626 -43.08 -2.26 15.52
N THR A 627 -42.45 -1.45 14.65
CA THR A 627 -43.17 -0.72 13.59
C THR A 627 -42.26 -0.36 12.41
N LYS A 628 -42.59 -0.91 11.23
CA LYS A 628 -42.19 -0.39 9.90
C LYS A 628 -42.76 1.01 9.72
N ALA A 629 -41.95 1.96 9.26
CA ALA A 629 -42.42 3.12 8.51
C ALA A 629 -41.32 3.62 7.56
N SER A 630 -41.54 3.35 6.28
CA SER A 630 -40.88 4.02 5.16
C SER A 630 -41.15 5.52 5.21
N THR A 631 -40.12 6.33 5.01
CA THR A 631 -40.24 7.63 4.35
C THR A 631 -38.99 7.91 3.52
N ASN A 632 -39.19 7.88 2.19
CA ASN A 632 -38.34 8.53 1.20
C ASN A 632 -37.95 9.93 1.67
N THR A 633 -36.64 10.22 1.65
CA THR A 633 -36.16 11.56 1.37
C THR A 633 -35.12 11.45 0.28
N THR A 634 -35.53 11.86 -0.92
CA THR A 634 -34.68 12.13 -2.07
C THR A 634 -33.69 13.23 -1.67
N LEU A 635 -32.40 12.94 -1.75
CA LEU A 635 -31.35 13.95 -1.73
C LEU A 635 -30.48 13.73 -2.96
N ASP A 636 -30.26 14.83 -3.67
CA ASP A 636 -29.55 14.93 -4.93
C ASP A 636 -28.14 14.33 -4.83
N ASP A 637 -27.88 13.30 -5.63
CA ASP A 637 -26.54 12.86 -6.00
C ASP A 637 -25.83 14.01 -6.70
N THR A 638 -24.92 14.66 -5.98
CA THR A 638 -23.89 15.47 -6.60
C THR A 638 -22.75 14.51 -6.92
N SER A 639 -22.83 13.92 -8.12
CA SER A 639 -21.76 13.09 -8.69
C SER A 639 -20.47 13.92 -8.74
N VAL A 640 -19.54 13.64 -7.84
CA VAL A 640 -18.14 14.03 -8.00
C VAL A 640 -17.56 13.05 -9.02
N SER A 641 -17.42 13.54 -10.26
CA SER A 641 -16.67 12.86 -11.30
C SER A 641 -15.19 12.84 -10.91
N ILE A 642 -14.67 11.67 -10.56
CA ILE A 642 -13.23 11.42 -10.53
C ILE A 642 -12.85 10.89 -11.91
N ASP A 643 -11.85 11.53 -12.49
CA ASP A 643 -11.34 11.31 -13.84
C ASP A 643 -10.55 10.00 -13.89
N GLU A 644 -11.15 8.95 -14.46
CA GLU A 644 -10.46 7.71 -14.82
C GLU A 644 -9.56 7.97 -16.03
N THR A 645 -8.26 8.05 -15.78
CA THR A 645 -7.23 7.84 -16.81
C THR A 645 -6.18 6.88 -16.28
N VAL A 646 -6.55 5.60 -16.18
CA VAL A 646 -5.61 4.48 -16.28
C VAL A 646 -5.66 4.03 -17.74
N THR A 647 -4.72 4.49 -18.55
CA THR A 647 -4.65 4.14 -19.96
C THR A 647 -3.76 2.91 -20.13
N THR A 648 -4.33 1.71 -20.01
CA THR A 648 -3.65 0.50 -20.48
C THR A 648 -3.97 0.33 -21.96
N VAL A 649 -2.97 0.57 -22.83
CA VAL A 649 -3.14 0.39 -24.28
C VAL A 649 -3.11 -1.11 -24.61
N VAL A 650 -4.28 -1.72 -24.74
CA VAL A 650 -4.45 -2.99 -25.46
C VAL A 650 -5.19 -2.69 -26.76
N GLY A 651 -4.50 -2.87 -27.88
CA GLY A 651 -5.04 -2.63 -29.22
C GLY A 651 -6.19 -3.57 -29.55
N GLU A 652 -7.42 -3.05 -29.57
CA GLU A 652 -8.59 -3.76 -30.07
C GLU A 652 -8.58 -3.84 -31.60
N THR A 653 -8.31 -5.03 -32.13
CA THR A 653 -8.76 -5.42 -33.47
C THR A 653 -10.22 -5.86 -33.37
N GLY A 654 -11.15 -4.99 -33.77
CA GLY A 654 -12.57 -5.31 -33.84
C GLY A 654 -12.87 -6.28 -34.99
N ASP A 655 -13.53 -7.39 -34.67
CA ASP A 655 -14.18 -8.26 -35.66
C ASP A 655 -15.70 -8.20 -35.43
N THR A 656 -16.38 -7.60 -36.40
CA THR A 656 -17.82 -7.31 -36.38
C THR A 656 -18.63 -8.54 -36.75
N VAL A 657 -19.62 -8.87 -35.92
CA VAL A 657 -20.65 -9.86 -36.21
C VAL A 657 -21.55 -9.40 -37.38
N GLU A 658 -21.79 -10.34 -38.28
CA GLU A 658 -22.60 -10.28 -39.48
C GLU A 658 -23.98 -9.63 -39.30
N THR A 659 -24.29 -8.66 -40.18
CA THR A 659 -25.66 -8.50 -40.68
C THR A 659 -25.62 -8.35 -42.21
N ALA A 660 -26.27 -9.31 -42.87
CA ALA A 660 -26.41 -9.37 -44.32
C ALA A 660 -27.23 -8.19 -44.87
N THR A 661 -26.81 -7.62 -46.00
CA THR A 661 -27.70 -7.35 -47.17
C THR A 661 -26.93 -6.74 -48.36
N ASN A 662 -27.08 -7.43 -49.50
CA ASN A 662 -27.17 -6.98 -50.90
C ASN A 662 -26.18 -5.97 -51.55
N GLU A 663 -25.45 -6.55 -52.52
CA GLU A 663 -25.41 -6.22 -53.96
C GLU A 663 -24.66 -4.99 -54.52
N THR A 664 -23.90 -5.30 -55.59
CA THR A 664 -23.46 -4.51 -56.77
C THR A 664 -22.21 -3.63 -56.62
N HIS A 665 -21.05 -4.02 -57.19
CA HIS A 665 -20.58 -3.80 -58.58
C HIS A 665 -20.54 -2.33 -59.01
N SER A 666 -19.32 -1.75 -59.14
CA SER A 666 -18.68 -1.44 -60.44
C SER A 666 -17.66 -0.29 -60.34
N ASP A 667 -16.48 -0.53 -60.93
CA ASP A 667 -15.75 0.34 -61.87
C ASP A 667 -15.13 1.67 -61.44
N ALA A 668 -13.79 1.65 -61.39
CA ALA A 668 -12.88 2.27 -62.35
C ALA A 668 -12.82 3.81 -62.54
N GLU A 669 -11.57 4.27 -62.52
CA GLU A 669 -10.93 5.31 -63.34
C GLU A 669 -11.16 6.81 -63.04
N ASP A 670 -10.02 7.49 -62.84
CA ASP A 670 -9.45 8.51 -63.74
C ASP A 670 -9.12 9.91 -63.16
N VAL A 671 -7.84 10.27 -63.38
CA VAL A 671 -7.30 11.53 -63.93
C VAL A 671 -7.37 12.83 -63.09
N ALA A 672 -6.18 13.19 -62.63
CA ALA A 672 -5.39 14.41 -62.86
C ALA A 672 -6.01 15.83 -62.89
N ASP A 673 -5.21 16.73 -62.30
CA ASP A 673 -4.66 17.97 -62.86
C ASP A 673 -5.13 19.34 -62.30
N ASP A 674 -4.09 20.08 -61.91
CA ASP A 674 -3.79 21.50 -62.14
C ASP A 674 -4.56 22.68 -61.50
N ALA A 675 -3.80 23.39 -60.66
CA ALA A 675 -3.55 24.84 -60.58
C ALA A 675 -4.63 25.94 -60.67
N THR A 676 -4.46 26.86 -59.71
CA THR A 676 -4.47 28.35 -59.83
C THR A 676 -5.78 29.16 -59.89
N ASP A 677 -5.93 29.95 -58.81
CA ASP A 677 -5.99 31.43 -58.79
C ASP A 677 -7.35 32.18 -58.83
N ALA A 678 -7.44 33.06 -57.83
CA ALA A 678 -8.05 34.39 -57.75
C ALA A 678 -9.57 34.64 -57.60
N THR A 679 -9.79 35.67 -56.76
CA THR A 679 -10.87 36.69 -56.66
C THR A 679 -12.11 36.39 -55.82
N ASP A 680 -12.37 37.06 -54.68
CA ASP A 680 -12.79 38.47 -54.42
C ASP A 680 -14.29 38.43 -53.96
N THR A 681 -14.88 39.17 -53.01
CA THR A 681 -14.66 40.54 -52.50
C THR A 681 -15.49 40.76 -51.20
N ALA A 682 -15.02 41.71 -50.36
CA ALA A 682 -15.75 42.71 -49.54
C ALA A 682 -16.52 42.26 -48.27
N ASN A 683 -16.49 42.98 -47.13
CA ASN A 683 -16.37 44.43 -46.89
C ASN A 683 -15.92 44.68 -45.41
N THR A 684 -14.78 45.33 -45.09
CA THR A 684 -14.53 46.79 -44.84
C THR A 684 -15.27 47.35 -43.59
N THR A 685 -14.70 48.11 -42.62
CA THR A 685 -13.73 49.24 -42.60
C THR A 685 -13.43 49.56 -41.11
N ASN A 686 -12.21 49.68 -40.54
CA ASN A 686 -11.05 50.59 -40.69
C ASN A 686 -11.27 52.09 -40.34
N ILE A 687 -10.30 52.71 -39.65
CA ILE A 687 -9.34 53.77 -40.10
C ILE A 687 -8.85 54.61 -38.88
N THR A 688 -7.58 54.54 -38.45
CA THR A 688 -6.33 55.29 -38.83
C THR A 688 -6.30 56.81 -38.54
N ASN A 689 -5.22 57.33 -37.92
CA ASN A 689 -4.26 58.24 -38.58
C ASN A 689 -3.13 58.82 -37.70
N THR A 690 -1.96 58.90 -38.35
CA THR A 690 -0.73 59.61 -37.98
C THR A 690 -0.73 61.04 -38.56
N THR A 691 -0.13 62.03 -37.88
CA THR A 691 0.56 63.16 -38.55
C THR A 691 1.58 63.86 -37.64
N ASN A 692 2.75 64.17 -38.20
CA ASN A 692 3.85 64.97 -37.64
C ASN A 692 3.62 66.49 -37.83
N ALA A 693 4.14 67.33 -36.92
CA ALA A 693 5.09 68.44 -37.19
C ALA A 693 5.22 69.49 -36.04
N THR A 694 6.45 69.56 -35.47
CA THR A 694 7.23 70.73 -34.97
C THR A 694 6.60 71.86 -34.12
N ASN A 695 7.14 72.04 -32.91
CA ASN A 695 7.82 73.30 -32.55
C ASN A 695 8.84 73.13 -31.39
N THR A 696 10.02 73.68 -31.59
CA THR A 696 11.19 73.69 -30.70
C THR A 696 11.06 74.73 -29.58
N THR A 697 11.45 74.43 -28.35
CA THR A 697 12.23 75.34 -27.49
C THR A 697 12.96 74.55 -26.38
N ASN A 698 14.25 74.84 -26.22
CA ASN A 698 15.14 74.32 -25.18
C ASN A 698 14.75 74.86 -23.78
N ALA A 699 14.77 74.00 -22.78
CA ALA A 699 15.28 74.32 -21.44
C ALA A 699 15.56 73.01 -20.67
N THR A 700 16.78 72.91 -20.18
CA THR A 700 17.29 71.99 -19.15
C THR A 700 16.43 72.00 -17.88
N ASP A 701 16.26 70.86 -17.22
CA ASP A 701 16.76 70.55 -15.86
C ASP A 701 15.92 69.44 -15.18
N GLU A 702 16.60 68.74 -14.27
CA GLU A 702 16.25 67.59 -13.43
C GLU A 702 14.80 67.47 -12.92
N THR A 703 14.27 66.25 -12.79
CA THR A 703 13.89 65.62 -11.50
C THR A 703 13.20 64.26 -11.69
N SER A 704 13.72 63.31 -10.93
CA SER A 704 13.25 61.96 -10.63
C SER A 704 12.07 61.94 -9.66
N ASP A 705 11.54 60.74 -9.42
CA ASP A 705 10.70 60.31 -8.29
C ASP A 705 9.18 60.47 -8.39
N VAL A 706 8.53 59.42 -8.91
CA VAL A 706 7.20 58.99 -8.45
C VAL A 706 7.09 57.47 -8.55
N VAL A 707 7.68 56.69 -7.62
CA VAL A 707 7.15 55.39 -7.10
C VAL A 707 7.90 55.04 -5.79
N SER A 708 7.49 55.58 -4.64
CA SER A 708 7.83 55.01 -3.32
C SER A 708 7.07 55.69 -2.19
N GLU A 709 5.79 55.37 -2.03
CA GLU A 709 5.05 55.72 -0.81
C GLU A 709 4.13 54.57 -0.41
N THR A 710 4.71 53.44 0.03
CA THR A 710 4.00 52.46 0.87
C THR A 710 4.90 51.64 1.81
N THR A 711 6.23 51.77 1.75
CA THR A 711 7.16 50.95 2.56
C THR A 711 7.56 51.58 3.91
N ALA A 712 7.09 52.78 4.24
CA ALA A 712 7.62 53.55 5.35
C ALA A 712 6.95 53.25 6.71
N GLN A 713 6.85 51.98 7.12
CA GLN A 713 6.81 51.61 8.56
C GLN A 713 6.95 50.10 8.83
N VAL A 714 7.87 49.42 8.16
CA VAL A 714 8.32 48.07 8.59
C VAL A 714 9.73 48.23 9.18
N GLY A 715 9.94 47.76 10.41
CA GLY A 715 11.18 48.00 11.19
C GLY A 715 12.45 47.68 10.41
N GLY A 716 13.49 48.50 10.55
CA GLY A 716 14.65 48.55 9.64
C GLY A 716 15.37 47.23 9.35
N ALA A 717 15.34 46.26 10.26
CA ALA A 717 15.90 44.92 10.01
C ALA A 717 15.07 44.08 9.03
N LEU A 718 13.74 44.17 9.11
CA LEU A 718 12.81 43.42 8.27
C LEU A 718 12.71 44.02 6.86
N GLY A 719 12.73 45.35 6.75
CA GLY A 719 12.86 46.03 5.46
C GLY A 719 14.16 45.65 4.74
N SER A 720 15.29 45.57 5.48
CA SER A 720 16.57 45.15 4.90
C SER A 720 16.58 43.72 4.36
N LEU A 721 15.82 42.80 4.96
CA LEU A 721 15.70 41.42 4.47
C LEU A 721 14.86 41.36 3.19
N LEU A 722 13.72 42.05 3.17
CA LEU A 722 12.88 42.16 1.97
C LEU A 722 13.64 42.79 0.78
N ASP A 723 14.41 43.86 1.02
CA ASP A 723 15.25 44.49 0.00
C ASP A 723 16.41 43.59 -0.49
N ALA A 724 16.88 42.67 0.36
CA ALA A 724 17.89 41.69 -0.03
C ALA A 724 17.28 40.61 -0.93
N LEU A 725 16.10 40.09 -0.56
CA LEU A 725 15.34 39.12 -1.34
C LEU A 725 14.93 39.70 -2.71
N ASP A 726 14.45 40.94 -2.77
CA ASP A 726 14.07 41.59 -4.03
C ASP A 726 15.23 41.69 -5.03
N ARG A 727 16.45 41.93 -4.54
CA ARG A 727 17.65 41.95 -5.39
C ARG A 727 18.10 40.56 -5.83
N ALA A 728 17.87 39.54 -5.02
CA ALA A 728 18.15 38.16 -5.39
C ALA A 728 17.16 37.69 -6.46
N ILE A 729 15.85 37.95 -6.27
CA ILE A 729 14.80 37.64 -7.25
C ILE A 729 15.13 38.27 -8.61
N ALA A 730 15.48 39.56 -8.66
CA ALA A 730 15.83 40.22 -9.91
C ALA A 730 17.04 39.59 -10.64
N ALA A 731 18.00 39.02 -9.90
CA ALA A 731 19.14 38.32 -10.49
C ALA A 731 18.72 36.93 -11.03
N ALA A 732 17.84 36.23 -10.32
CA ALA A 732 17.27 34.95 -10.77
C ALA A 732 16.39 35.14 -12.02
N GLU A 733 15.56 36.19 -12.06
CA GLU A 733 14.74 36.53 -13.25
C GLU A 733 15.62 36.82 -14.46
N ALA A 734 16.70 37.59 -14.28
CA ALA A 734 17.65 37.87 -15.36
C ALA A 734 18.36 36.61 -15.86
N ALA A 735 18.63 35.64 -14.96
CA ALA A 735 19.19 34.35 -15.34
C ALA A 735 18.20 33.51 -16.15
N ARG A 736 16.94 33.42 -15.69
CA ARG A 736 15.87 32.69 -16.38
C ARG A 736 15.64 33.25 -17.77
N ASP A 737 15.43 34.56 -17.89
CA ASP A 737 15.15 35.21 -19.17
C ASP A 737 16.31 35.04 -20.17
N ALA A 738 17.56 35.01 -19.68
CA ALA A 738 18.73 34.75 -20.52
C ALA A 738 18.82 33.27 -20.95
N ALA A 739 18.51 32.33 -20.04
CA ALA A 739 18.48 30.91 -20.35
C ALA A 739 17.37 30.59 -21.38
N ASP A 740 16.15 31.13 -21.20
CA ASP A 740 15.06 31.01 -22.17
C ASP A 740 15.43 31.55 -23.57
N ALA A 741 16.30 32.56 -23.61
CA ALA A 741 16.81 33.13 -24.85
C ALA A 741 18.00 32.36 -25.47
N GLY A 742 18.50 31.30 -24.82
CA GLY A 742 19.68 30.57 -25.26
C GLY A 742 21.02 31.26 -24.97
N ASP A 743 21.05 32.33 -24.15
CA ASP A 743 22.25 33.12 -23.84
C ASP A 743 22.97 32.58 -22.59
N VAL A 744 23.77 31.53 -22.82
CA VAL A 744 24.55 30.84 -21.78
C VAL A 744 25.44 31.77 -20.96
N GLU A 745 26.13 32.71 -21.62
CA GLU A 745 27.08 33.61 -20.95
C GLU A 745 26.34 34.53 -19.98
N ARG A 746 25.24 35.14 -20.44
CA ARG A 746 24.44 36.07 -19.65
C ARG A 746 23.66 35.37 -18.53
N ALA A 747 23.16 34.15 -18.78
CA ALA A 747 22.54 33.33 -17.74
C ALA A 747 23.55 33.03 -16.63
N ASN A 748 24.75 32.58 -16.98
CA ASN A 748 25.82 32.29 -16.01
C ASN A 748 26.32 33.54 -15.27
N GLU A 749 26.38 34.71 -15.92
CA GLU A 749 26.71 35.97 -15.26
C GLU A 749 25.66 36.36 -14.20
N SER A 750 24.37 36.17 -14.53
CA SER A 750 23.25 36.48 -13.64
C SER A 750 23.18 35.50 -12.46
N LEU A 751 23.45 34.21 -12.67
CA LEU A 751 23.55 33.22 -11.59
C LEU A 751 24.70 33.51 -10.61
N ARG A 752 25.88 33.92 -11.11
CA ARG A 752 26.98 34.36 -10.22
C ARG A 752 26.61 35.61 -9.44
N THR A 753 25.88 36.53 -10.08
CA THR A 753 25.34 37.71 -9.39
C THR A 753 24.36 37.30 -8.31
N LEU A 754 23.52 36.29 -8.56
CA LEU A 754 22.62 35.73 -7.54
C LEU A 754 23.42 35.19 -6.35
N GLN A 755 24.46 34.39 -6.55
CA GLN A 755 25.32 33.87 -5.46
C GLN A 755 25.80 35.01 -4.53
N ASP A 756 26.33 36.10 -5.09
CA ASP A 756 26.76 37.27 -4.31
C ASP A 756 25.61 37.94 -3.52
N ARG A 757 24.38 37.87 -4.03
CA ARG A 757 23.19 38.43 -3.36
C ARG A 757 22.69 37.55 -2.22
N LEU A 758 22.86 36.23 -2.28
CA LEU A 758 22.44 35.30 -1.23
C LEU A 758 23.18 35.53 0.09
N ASP A 759 24.44 35.94 0.05
CA ASP A 759 25.19 36.40 1.24
C ASP A 759 24.53 37.63 1.88
N GLY A 760 23.93 38.49 1.05
CA GLY A 760 23.16 39.65 1.49
C GLY A 760 21.90 39.26 2.27
N VAL A 761 21.20 38.23 1.78
CA VAL A 761 20.00 37.68 2.41
C VAL A 761 20.35 37.04 3.75
N GLU A 762 21.40 36.21 3.82
CA GLU A 762 21.85 35.56 5.06
C GLU A 762 22.20 36.59 6.14
N ARG A 763 23.03 37.58 5.79
CA ARG A 763 23.41 38.66 6.72
C ARG A 763 22.21 39.46 7.23
N ALA A 764 21.21 39.69 6.38
CA ALA A 764 19.99 40.38 6.78
C ALA A 764 19.11 39.51 7.70
N LEU A 765 19.05 38.19 7.44
CA LEU A 765 18.33 37.22 8.26
C LEU A 765 18.92 37.12 9.68
N ASP A 766 20.25 37.08 9.80
CA ASP A 766 20.97 37.05 11.08
C ASP A 766 20.92 38.40 11.84
N GLY A 767 20.64 39.50 11.14
CA GLY A 767 20.60 40.86 11.66
C GLY A 767 19.46 41.18 12.65
N GLY A 768 18.58 40.21 12.96
CA GLY A 768 17.74 40.25 14.17
C GLY A 768 16.45 41.07 14.10
N GLY A 769 15.60 40.86 13.07
CA GLY A 769 14.21 41.33 13.04
C GLY A 769 13.24 40.46 13.85
N ARG A 770 12.01 40.96 14.09
CA ARG A 770 10.85 40.30 14.77
C ARG A 770 10.28 39.09 13.98
N ILE A 771 11.13 38.27 13.39
CA ILE A 771 10.77 37.02 12.73
C ILE A 771 10.78 35.90 13.80
N THR A 772 9.74 35.10 13.83
CA THR A 772 9.52 33.91 14.66
C THR A 772 10.61 32.88 14.42
N GLY A 773 10.70 31.89 15.31
CA GLY A 773 11.63 30.77 15.15
C GLY A 773 11.32 29.97 13.87
N GLN A 774 10.04 29.70 13.62
CA GLN A 774 9.57 28.88 12.51
C GLN A 774 9.88 29.52 11.15
N THR A 775 9.44 30.76 10.89
CA THR A 775 9.72 31.44 9.61
C THR A 775 11.21 31.65 9.39
N ARG A 776 11.97 31.99 10.43
CA ARG A 776 13.43 32.11 10.32
C ARG A 776 14.08 30.77 9.95
N GLY A 777 13.61 29.68 10.55
CA GLY A 777 14.05 28.33 10.22
C GLY A 777 13.77 27.96 8.77
N LEU A 778 12.54 28.20 8.30
CA LEU A 778 12.12 27.97 6.92
C LEU A 778 12.98 28.75 5.91
N VAL A 779 13.13 30.07 6.10
CA VAL A 779 13.94 30.92 5.21
C VAL A 779 15.39 30.47 5.18
N ARG A 780 15.95 30.03 6.31
CA ARG A 780 17.33 29.51 6.35
C ARG A 780 17.47 28.21 5.56
N ARG A 781 16.53 27.27 5.68
CA ARG A 781 16.52 26.02 4.91
C ARG A 781 16.39 26.30 3.41
N ARG A 782 15.42 27.11 2.99
CA ARG A 782 15.25 27.51 1.59
C ARG A 782 16.46 28.24 1.03
N LEU A 783 17.12 29.09 1.82
CA LEU A 783 18.34 29.77 1.39
C LEU A 783 19.49 28.80 1.07
N GLN A 784 19.61 27.70 1.82
CA GLN A 784 20.57 26.65 1.52
C GLN A 784 20.23 25.96 0.18
N VAL A 785 18.96 25.58 -0.02
CA VAL A 785 18.49 24.98 -1.28
C VAL A 785 18.78 25.90 -2.47
N VAL A 786 18.52 27.20 -2.33
CA VAL A 786 18.80 28.20 -3.38
C VAL A 786 20.29 28.25 -3.72
N ARG A 787 21.20 28.14 -2.74
CA ARG A 787 22.65 28.11 -3.02
C ARG A 787 23.04 26.87 -3.81
N GLU A 788 22.63 25.70 -3.34
CA GLU A 788 22.93 24.42 -3.99
C GLU A 788 22.37 24.40 -5.42
N ARG A 789 21.14 24.85 -5.63
CA ARG A 789 20.50 24.89 -6.96
C ARG A 789 21.09 25.96 -7.87
N THR A 790 21.61 27.06 -7.33
CA THR A 790 22.36 28.04 -8.12
C THR A 790 23.67 27.44 -8.64
N GLU A 791 24.34 26.61 -7.86
CA GLU A 791 25.54 25.89 -8.30
C GLU A 791 25.21 24.85 -9.36
N THR A 792 24.16 24.03 -9.15
CA THR A 792 23.67 23.09 -10.16
C THR A 792 23.37 23.81 -11.47
N ALA A 793 22.62 24.91 -11.44
CA ALA A 793 22.26 25.69 -12.64
C ALA A 793 23.46 26.27 -13.40
N LEU A 794 24.59 26.52 -12.74
CA LEU A 794 25.82 26.98 -13.39
C LEU A 794 26.51 25.86 -14.19
N GLU A 795 26.33 24.62 -13.76
CA GLU A 795 26.92 23.42 -14.37
C GLU A 795 26.04 22.83 -15.48
N THR A 796 24.72 23.03 -15.40
CA THR A 796 23.73 22.56 -16.38
C THR A 796 23.83 23.30 -17.73
N PRO A 797 23.61 22.63 -18.87
CA PRO A 797 23.45 23.28 -20.17
C PRO A 797 22.20 24.17 -20.26
N VAL A 798 22.15 25.03 -21.28
CA VAL A 798 20.98 25.87 -21.62
C VAL A 798 20.13 25.20 -22.65
#